data_AF-A0A2C5XFI9-F1
#
_entry.id   AF-A0A2C5XFI9-F1
#
_cell.length_a   1.000
_cell.length_b   1.000
_cell.length_c   1.000
_cell.angle_alpha   90.00
_cell.angle_beta   90.00
_cell.angle_gamma   90.00
#
_symmetry.space_group_name_H-M   'P 1'
#
loop_
_entity.id
_entity.type
_entity.pdbx_description
1 polymer ?
#
loop_
_entity_poly.entity_id
_entity_poly.type
_entity_poly.pdbx_seq_one_letter_code
_entity_poly.pdbx_strand_id
1 'polypeptide(L)'
;MMKRLILASLASSLAGAFPSVFECARNPCYDDILHMTGNIENLVAQCSGPDGSMRPGVTTKLVADKFVRANPSCGISVNHVRYYREEDFRPICNCLLQASIPRHCDSNRCWRDLYQGANESVLTLRNECATYDYGDISFQWTSFLRPPQCGTKLHNMLVLHEHEWRPVCSCITSDYDAVYPATQKVMRQDSFGQHIIDVFLHVVYYDKGEIEGEFRHIISDVTAEGIIFIIKSIDLTIDGTWAVGRENEAMRKALHKGDNRDLNFYMIDDVPYDNTDRIAPLTGLNSMYCTPPPFSTAWGSERLGDPIIDGCIIGTGVYKADMADVFQRWLGTCDFKLGQCPRIGVWETVRRIHQRLAEHRYVPFPRGAVSPYSYIQGEVSRKRHCEHIDCFDDIRAAIHLKGGNVTEHCYSGLFNSSNNLRIPRTEFPPYYMNSCGQWTYQKYYLEAFRYHRVCQCLLQKRRARWDFTQDVLLGHDAPIVVDIFAHYIASNSRSSMALKYMDFPSIEYDMEILSHFFSATKLLFRLKTVDLTINAAWAEGNQSARMRQALYTGGQRDLNLYFIERPNLQDFEVKNKTISVFCSFPFSAWWALLSGADPEHDGCLIANGASIGTLAASIQHWLGVQIAVPKSCSDKRCGPRFEADDINMINTAAALNRVVPHESPQSRLRLYQALDV
;
A
#
# COMPACT_ATOMS: atom_id res chain seq x y z
N MET A 1 55.97 12.30 12.54
CA MET A 1 55.14 12.37 13.77
C MET A 1 54.08 13.44 13.52
N MET A 2 52.80 13.19 13.83
CA MET A 2 51.58 13.87 13.30
C MET A 2 51.18 13.52 11.85
N LYS A 3 50.20 12.60 11.71
CA LYS A 3 49.14 12.59 10.68
C LYS A 3 48.31 11.30 10.78
N ARG A 4 47.44 11.20 11.80
CA ARG A 4 46.29 10.25 11.84
C ARG A 4 45.29 10.71 12.89
N LEU A 5 44.37 11.64 12.55
CA LEU A 5 43.13 11.82 13.31
C LEU A 5 42.09 12.71 12.58
N ILE A 6 41.74 12.41 11.33
CA ILE A 6 40.53 12.98 10.68
C ILE A 6 39.96 11.91 9.74
N LEU A 7 39.12 11.02 10.25
CA LEU A 7 38.30 10.11 9.41
C LEU A 7 37.07 9.54 10.14
N ALA A 8 36.70 10.06 11.32
CA ALA A 8 35.58 9.55 12.11
C ALA A 8 34.29 10.40 12.04
N SER A 9 34.25 11.51 11.30
CA SER A 9 33.12 12.47 11.36
C SER A 9 32.21 12.53 10.12
N LEU A 10 32.32 11.59 9.17
CA LEU A 10 31.55 11.61 7.92
C LEU A 10 30.44 10.54 7.83
N ALA A 11 30.24 9.72 8.86
CA ALA A 11 29.16 8.72 8.90
C ALA A 11 27.84 9.24 9.53
N SER A 12 27.83 10.44 10.13
CA SER A 12 26.71 10.92 10.95
C SER A 12 25.66 11.74 10.16
N SER A 13 25.77 11.87 8.84
CA SER A 13 24.91 12.75 8.03
C SER A 13 23.75 12.05 7.29
N LEU A 14 23.47 10.77 7.58
CA LEU A 14 22.36 10.00 6.99
C LEU A 14 21.15 9.80 7.93
N ALA A 15 21.09 10.53 9.05
CA ALA A 15 19.98 10.44 10.01
C ALA A 15 18.71 11.10 9.43
N GLY A 16 17.69 10.29 9.15
CA GLY A 16 16.39 10.81 8.73
C GLY A 16 15.30 9.79 8.47
N ALA A 17 15.62 8.50 8.34
CA ALA A 17 14.61 7.44 8.20
C ALA A 17 14.47 6.66 9.52
N PHE A 18 13.23 6.51 9.99
CA PHE A 18 12.93 5.62 11.12
C PHE A 18 13.22 4.18 10.72
N PRO A 19 14.00 3.44 11.51
CA PRO A 19 14.21 2.03 11.25
C PRO A 19 12.88 1.31 11.35
N SER A 20 12.58 0.45 10.37
CA SER A 20 11.49 -0.50 10.52
C SER A 20 11.84 -1.59 11.54
N VAL A 21 10.83 -2.25 12.11
CA VAL A 21 11.03 -3.48 12.92
C VAL A 21 11.90 -4.50 12.18
N PHE A 22 11.78 -4.58 10.85
CA PHE A 22 12.60 -5.46 10.01
C PHE A 22 14.07 -5.03 9.92
N GLU A 23 14.37 -3.74 10.10
CA GLU A 23 15.76 -3.28 10.22
C GLU A 23 16.33 -3.61 11.59
N CYS A 24 15.50 -3.59 12.64
CA CYS A 24 15.90 -4.06 13.97
C CYS A 24 16.25 -5.55 13.97
N ALA A 25 15.52 -6.33 13.17
CA ALA A 25 15.77 -7.75 12.95
C ALA A 25 17.11 -8.05 12.23
N ARG A 26 17.80 -7.05 11.69
CA ARG A 26 19.17 -7.22 11.14
C ARG A 26 20.24 -7.29 12.22
N ASN A 27 19.93 -6.88 13.45
CA ASN A 27 20.87 -7.04 14.55
C ASN A 27 21.07 -8.54 14.81
N PRO A 28 22.32 -9.04 14.87
CA PRO A 28 22.57 -10.47 15.06
C PRO A 28 21.96 -11.04 16.35
N CYS A 29 21.69 -10.19 17.35
CA CYS A 29 21.16 -10.59 18.65
C CYS A 29 19.63 -10.53 18.72
N TYR A 30 18.96 -10.13 17.63
CA TYR A 30 17.51 -9.93 17.60
C TYR A 30 16.75 -11.22 17.84
N ASP A 31 17.04 -12.27 17.09
CA ASP A 31 16.32 -13.54 17.24
C ASP A 31 16.55 -14.17 18.61
N ASP A 32 17.78 -14.04 19.14
CA ASP A 32 18.14 -14.52 20.48
C ASP A 32 17.29 -13.82 21.57
N ILE A 33 17.24 -12.49 21.52
CA ILE A 33 16.52 -11.67 22.50
C ILE A 33 15.00 -11.78 22.32
N LEU A 34 14.51 -11.88 21.08
CA LEU A 34 13.10 -12.13 20.76
C LEU A 34 12.66 -13.50 21.28
N HIS A 35 13.49 -14.53 21.14
CA HIS A 35 13.20 -15.86 21.66
C HIS A 35 13.09 -15.86 23.20
N MET A 36 13.95 -15.11 23.89
CA MET A 36 13.89 -14.97 25.36
C MET A 36 12.63 -14.25 25.83
N THR A 37 12.23 -13.20 25.12
CA THR A 37 11.04 -12.41 25.45
C THR A 37 9.75 -13.06 24.96
N GLY A 38 9.86 -14.04 24.07
CA GLY A 38 8.77 -14.88 23.55
C GLY A 38 8.09 -14.30 22.32
N ASN A 39 7.85 -12.99 22.29
CA ASN A 39 7.25 -12.28 21.16
C ASN A 39 7.72 -10.83 21.11
N ILE A 40 7.36 -10.13 20.03
CA ILE A 40 7.82 -8.76 19.79
C ILE A 40 7.18 -7.77 20.76
N GLU A 41 5.93 -8.00 21.16
CA GLU A 41 5.21 -7.15 22.11
C GLU A 41 5.89 -7.14 23.47
N ASN A 42 6.28 -8.31 23.97
CA ASN A 42 7.05 -8.46 25.20
C ASN A 42 8.44 -7.85 25.06
N LEU A 43 9.10 -8.01 23.92
CA LEU A 43 10.39 -7.38 23.68
C LEU A 43 10.28 -5.85 23.74
N VAL A 44 9.30 -5.27 23.04
CA VAL A 44 9.02 -3.83 23.09
C VAL A 44 8.71 -3.39 24.52
N ALA A 45 7.87 -4.14 25.25
CA ALA A 45 7.54 -3.85 26.64
C ALA A 45 8.77 -3.92 27.58
N GLN A 46 9.68 -4.87 27.36
CA GLN A 46 10.94 -4.98 28.11
C GLN A 46 11.91 -3.83 27.79
N CYS A 47 11.84 -3.29 26.57
CA CYS A 47 12.60 -2.11 26.16
C CYS A 47 11.98 -0.79 26.66
N SER A 48 10.64 -0.70 26.81
CA SER A 48 9.91 0.55 27.09
C SER A 48 9.43 0.71 28.54
N GLY A 49 9.09 -0.38 29.24
CA GLY A 49 8.31 -0.34 30.48
C GLY A 49 9.14 0.07 31.71
N PRO A 50 8.51 0.67 32.75
CA PRO A 50 9.13 1.14 33.99
C PRO A 50 9.71 0.03 34.89
N ASP A 51 9.41 -1.24 34.58
CA ASP A 51 10.04 -2.45 35.14
C ASP A 51 10.80 -3.29 34.10
N GLY A 52 10.88 -2.80 32.85
CA GLY A 52 11.57 -3.47 31.76
C GLY A 52 13.04 -3.71 32.09
N SER A 53 13.47 -4.96 31.94
CA SER A 53 14.84 -5.39 32.20
C SER A 53 15.84 -4.92 31.14
N MET A 54 15.37 -4.43 29.98
CA MET A 54 16.22 -4.08 28.83
C MET A 54 16.24 -2.58 28.51
N ARG A 55 16.33 -1.73 29.55
CA ARG A 55 16.32 -0.27 29.34
C ARG A 55 17.68 0.30 28.94
N PRO A 56 17.69 1.38 28.13
CA PRO A 56 18.89 2.18 27.91
C PRO A 56 19.48 2.71 29.23
N GLY A 57 20.77 2.49 29.47
CA GLY A 57 21.49 3.02 30.64
C GLY A 57 21.38 2.19 31.92
N VAL A 58 20.62 1.09 31.92
CA VAL A 58 20.56 0.14 33.04
C VAL A 58 21.36 -1.10 32.67
N THR A 59 22.41 -1.39 33.43
CA THR A 59 23.21 -2.61 33.22
C THR A 59 22.47 -3.82 33.78
N THR A 60 21.64 -4.44 32.94
CA THR A 60 20.91 -5.66 33.31
C THR A 60 21.57 -6.87 32.69
N LYS A 61 21.86 -7.89 33.52
CA LYS A 61 22.26 -9.21 33.04
C LYS A 61 21.01 -10.04 32.78
N LEU A 62 20.80 -10.42 31.52
CA LEU A 62 19.74 -11.33 31.14
C LEU A 62 20.29 -12.75 31.07
N VAL A 63 19.58 -13.70 31.66
CA VAL A 63 19.98 -15.10 31.82
C VAL A 63 18.99 -15.96 31.05
N ALA A 64 19.48 -16.75 30.09
CA ALA A 64 18.67 -17.71 29.34
C ALA A 64 19.17 -19.13 29.56
N ASP A 65 18.27 -20.02 29.98
CA ASP A 65 18.63 -21.37 30.40
C ASP A 65 18.65 -22.39 29.24
N LYS A 66 18.02 -22.10 28.09
CA LYS A 66 17.97 -23.02 26.94
C LYS A 66 17.79 -22.29 25.61
N PHE A 67 18.73 -22.48 24.67
CA PHE A 67 18.60 -22.10 23.27
C PHE A 67 18.84 -23.30 22.36
N VAL A 68 17.99 -23.49 21.36
CA VAL A 68 18.16 -24.58 20.36
C VAL A 68 19.31 -24.25 19.39
N ARG A 69 19.49 -22.98 19.01
CA ARG A 69 20.64 -22.46 18.24
C ARG A 69 20.79 -20.96 18.50
N ALA A 70 21.64 -20.56 19.45
CA ALA A 70 21.88 -19.14 19.73
C ALA A 70 23.01 -18.58 18.84
N ASN A 71 22.88 -17.32 18.44
CA ASN A 71 23.84 -16.66 17.56
C ASN A 71 25.21 -16.52 18.26
N PRO A 72 26.32 -17.06 17.74
CA PRO A 72 27.62 -17.03 18.41
C PRO A 72 28.18 -15.62 18.64
N SER A 73 27.66 -14.61 17.95
CA SER A 73 28.08 -13.21 18.09
C SER A 73 27.35 -12.43 19.20
N CYS A 74 26.44 -13.07 19.95
CA CYS A 74 25.53 -12.39 20.87
C CYS A 74 25.51 -13.01 22.26
N GLY A 75 25.78 -12.23 23.31
CA GLY A 75 25.89 -12.74 24.67
C GLY A 75 27.04 -13.75 24.89
N ILE A 76 27.22 -14.19 26.13
CA ILE A 76 28.32 -15.06 26.57
C ILE A 76 27.73 -16.31 27.23
N SER A 77 28.13 -17.49 26.78
CA SER A 77 27.72 -18.76 27.40
C SER A 77 28.66 -19.17 28.54
N VAL A 78 28.13 -19.36 29.74
CA VAL A 78 28.86 -19.87 30.92
C VAL A 78 28.00 -20.95 31.59
N ASN A 79 28.51 -22.17 31.74
CA ASN A 79 27.79 -23.31 32.36
C ASN A 79 26.39 -23.58 31.75
N HIS A 80 26.28 -23.59 30.41
CA HIS A 80 25.02 -23.74 29.66
C HIS A 80 23.99 -22.62 29.82
N VAL A 81 24.32 -21.58 30.58
CA VAL A 81 23.52 -20.37 30.73
C VAL A 81 24.10 -19.29 29.83
N ARG A 82 23.24 -18.60 29.07
CA ARG A 82 23.67 -17.49 28.20
C ARG A 82 23.38 -16.15 28.87
N TYR A 83 24.40 -15.31 28.95
CA TYR A 83 24.37 -13.98 29.57
C TYR A 83 24.42 -12.90 28.50
N TYR A 84 23.43 -12.01 28.47
CA TYR A 84 23.44 -10.85 27.57
C TYR A 84 23.84 -9.59 28.35
N ARG A 85 24.70 -8.79 27.72
CA ARG A 85 25.17 -7.48 28.20
C ARG A 85 24.37 -6.37 27.51
N GLU A 86 24.48 -5.16 28.04
CA GLU A 86 23.82 -3.98 27.48
C GLU A 86 24.12 -3.78 25.99
N GLU A 87 25.35 -4.02 25.56
CA GLU A 87 25.77 -3.94 24.15
C GLU A 87 25.04 -4.92 23.22
N ASP A 88 24.52 -6.04 23.74
CA ASP A 88 23.81 -7.05 22.96
C ASP A 88 22.36 -6.61 22.67
N PHE A 89 21.66 -6.03 23.66
CA PHE A 89 20.23 -5.68 23.53
C PHE A 89 19.95 -4.20 23.27
N ARG A 90 20.84 -3.28 23.65
CA ARG A 90 20.60 -1.84 23.52
C ARG A 90 20.39 -1.38 22.07
N PRO A 91 21.15 -1.83 21.05
CA PRO A 91 20.88 -1.45 19.67
C PRO A 91 19.50 -1.90 19.20
N ILE A 92 19.02 -3.04 19.72
CA ILE A 92 17.72 -3.60 19.39
C ILE A 92 16.61 -2.79 20.03
N CYS A 93 16.73 -2.51 21.33
CA CYS A 93 15.74 -1.70 22.04
C CYS A 93 15.68 -0.29 21.48
N ASN A 94 16.81 0.35 21.19
CA ASN A 94 16.80 1.66 20.54
C ASN A 94 16.08 1.62 19.19
N CYS A 95 16.38 0.61 18.38
CA CYS A 95 15.74 0.42 17.09
C CYS A 95 14.23 0.17 17.22
N LEU A 96 13.81 -0.74 18.11
CA LEU A 96 12.40 -1.10 18.31
C LEU A 96 11.58 0.04 18.91
N LEU A 97 12.14 0.76 19.88
CA LEU A 97 11.50 1.95 20.45
C LEU A 97 11.33 3.03 19.38
N GLN A 98 12.30 3.17 18.47
CA GLN A 98 12.19 4.09 17.35
C GLN A 98 11.21 3.60 16.28
N ALA A 99 11.18 2.29 16.01
CA ALA A 99 10.27 1.66 15.06
C ALA A 99 8.80 1.62 15.55
N SER A 100 8.59 1.69 16.87
CA SER A 100 7.27 1.75 17.51
C SER A 100 6.70 3.17 17.61
N ILE A 101 7.39 4.17 17.05
CA ILE A 101 6.77 5.46 16.82
C ILE A 101 5.93 5.33 15.54
N PRO A 102 4.63 5.67 15.59
CA PRO A 102 3.84 5.77 14.37
C PRO A 102 4.55 6.68 13.38
N ARG A 103 4.82 6.20 12.16
CA ARG A 103 5.63 6.96 11.20
C ARG A 103 5.11 8.38 10.99
N HIS A 104 3.80 8.58 10.99
CA HIS A 104 3.17 9.89 10.87
C HIS A 104 3.50 10.88 12.02
N CYS A 105 4.13 10.48 13.11
CA CYS A 105 4.61 11.42 14.13
C CYS A 105 5.79 12.24 13.60
N ASP A 106 6.57 11.71 12.65
CA ASP A 106 7.73 12.40 12.08
C ASP A 106 7.38 13.52 11.10
N SER A 107 6.17 13.46 10.53
CA SER A 107 5.63 14.48 9.63
C SER A 107 5.12 15.70 10.38
N ASN A 108 5.06 15.63 11.71
CA ASN A 108 4.72 16.76 12.54
C ASN A 108 5.86 17.79 12.50
N ARG A 109 5.55 19.05 12.15
CA ARG A 109 6.56 20.11 11.89
C ARG A 109 7.60 20.23 13.02
N CYS A 110 7.18 20.07 14.27
CA CYS A 110 8.02 20.30 15.44
C CYS A 110 8.67 19.01 15.97
N TRP A 111 8.46 17.87 15.29
CA TRP A 111 9.04 16.58 15.67
C TRP A 111 10.55 16.66 15.83
N ARG A 112 11.25 17.13 14.80
CA ARG A 112 12.71 17.10 14.75
C ARG A 112 13.33 17.97 15.84
N ASP A 113 12.72 19.10 16.13
CA ASP A 113 13.20 20.03 17.16
C ASP A 113 12.99 19.41 18.54
N LEU A 114 11.79 18.89 18.82
CA LEU A 114 11.52 18.20 20.08
C LEU A 114 12.40 16.96 20.27
N TYR A 115 12.61 16.18 19.21
CA TYR A 115 13.51 15.03 19.23
C TYR A 115 14.96 15.41 19.54
N GLN A 116 15.47 16.51 18.94
CA GLN A 116 16.80 17.05 19.29
C GLN A 116 16.84 17.61 20.71
N GLY A 117 15.80 18.33 21.13
CA GLY A 117 15.65 18.84 22.50
C GLY A 117 15.71 17.72 23.54
N ALA A 118 15.19 16.56 23.19
CA ALA A 118 15.26 15.32 23.96
C ALA A 118 16.53 14.48 23.67
N ASN A 119 17.64 15.11 23.27
CA ASN A 119 18.94 14.49 22.99
C ASN A 119 18.87 13.31 22.00
N GLU A 120 18.05 13.44 20.95
CA GLU A 120 17.83 12.40 19.93
C GLU A 120 17.39 11.06 20.55
N SER A 121 16.58 11.13 21.61
CA SER A 121 16.07 9.96 22.31
C SER A 121 14.55 10.00 22.37
N VAL A 122 13.91 9.06 21.66
CA VAL A 122 12.45 8.86 21.67
C VAL A 122 11.92 8.65 23.07
N LEU A 123 12.66 7.89 23.89
CA LEU A 123 12.27 7.58 25.25
C LEU A 123 12.32 8.84 26.13
N THR A 124 13.37 9.64 25.97
CA THR A 124 13.50 10.93 26.67
C THR A 124 12.36 11.85 26.25
N LEU A 125 12.06 11.93 24.95
CA LEU A 125 10.98 12.74 24.43
C LEU A 125 9.60 12.27 24.96
N ARG A 126 9.33 10.97 24.99
CA ARG A 126 8.10 10.40 25.58
C ARG A 126 7.97 10.76 27.06
N ASN A 127 9.06 10.63 27.82
CA ASN A 127 9.06 10.96 29.25
C ASN A 127 8.84 12.46 29.48
N GLU A 128 9.52 13.31 28.71
CA GLU A 128 9.34 14.76 28.75
C GLU A 128 7.90 15.15 28.38
N CYS A 129 7.35 14.58 27.31
CA CYS A 129 5.97 14.77 26.90
C CYS A 129 4.96 14.33 27.96
N ALA A 130 5.28 13.33 28.78
CA ALA A 130 4.43 12.92 29.90
C ALA A 130 4.48 13.91 31.08
N THR A 131 5.50 14.76 31.16
CA THR A 131 5.65 15.82 32.18
C THR A 131 5.19 17.20 31.69
N TYR A 132 4.97 17.38 30.39
CA TYR A 132 4.49 18.65 29.86
C TYR A 132 3.01 18.85 30.21
N ASP A 133 2.76 19.79 31.11
CA ASP A 133 1.42 20.30 31.44
C ASP A 133 0.97 21.37 30.43
N TYR A 134 -0.24 21.91 30.62
CA TYR A 134 -0.76 23.03 29.82
C TYR A 134 0.22 24.22 29.82
N GLY A 135 0.55 24.73 28.63
CA GLY A 135 1.39 25.92 28.46
C GLY A 135 2.54 25.76 27.48
N ASP A 136 3.41 26.76 27.47
CA ASP A 136 4.60 26.80 26.61
C ASP A 136 5.75 26.03 27.28
N ILE A 137 6.50 25.27 26.47
CA ILE A 137 7.71 24.57 26.92
C ILE A 137 8.95 25.27 26.37
N SER A 138 10.08 25.14 27.06
CA SER A 138 11.30 25.84 26.65
C SER A 138 12.55 24.98 26.70
N PHE A 139 13.39 25.11 25.68
CA PHE A 139 14.65 24.40 25.53
C PHE A 139 15.80 25.40 25.41
N GLN A 140 16.98 25.07 25.92
CA GLN A 140 18.17 25.88 25.66
C GLN A 140 18.51 25.85 24.16
N TRP A 141 18.69 27.01 23.54
CA TRP A 141 18.99 27.11 22.10
C TRP A 141 20.28 26.36 21.73
N THR A 142 21.21 26.21 22.67
CA THR A 142 22.47 25.46 22.51
C THR A 142 22.29 23.94 22.46
N SER A 143 21.11 23.41 22.81
CA SER A 143 20.83 21.97 22.74
C SER A 143 20.60 21.48 21.30
N PHE A 144 20.43 22.39 20.34
CA PHE A 144 20.10 22.05 18.96
C PHE A 144 21.35 22.10 18.08
N LEU A 145 21.58 21.03 17.32
CA LEU A 145 22.68 20.95 16.35
C LEU A 145 22.40 21.79 15.10
N ARG A 146 21.12 22.11 14.84
CA ARG A 146 20.65 22.93 13.72
C ARG A 146 19.64 23.96 14.23
N PRO A 147 19.46 25.10 13.53
CA PRO A 147 18.41 26.05 13.87
C PRO A 147 17.03 25.36 13.90
N PRO A 148 16.26 25.48 14.99
CA PRO A 148 14.91 24.92 15.11
C PRO A 148 13.97 25.46 14.01
N GLN A 149 13.03 24.64 13.56
CA GLN A 149 12.00 24.97 12.55
C GLN A 149 10.67 25.42 13.16
N CYS A 150 10.43 25.10 14.43
CA CYS A 150 9.29 25.52 15.24
C CYS A 150 9.71 26.40 16.40
N GLY A 151 8.72 27.05 17.02
CA GLY A 151 8.89 27.84 18.22
C GLY A 151 9.45 29.23 17.97
N THR A 152 9.42 30.03 19.04
CA THR A 152 9.92 31.40 19.04
C THR A 152 11.22 31.45 19.84
N LYS A 153 12.27 32.03 19.23
CA LYS A 153 13.51 32.31 19.96
C LYS A 153 13.27 33.46 20.94
N LEU A 154 13.37 33.18 22.23
CA LEU A 154 13.33 34.19 23.29
C LEU A 154 14.64 34.17 24.06
N HIS A 155 15.50 35.17 23.82
CA HIS A 155 16.88 35.21 24.32
C HIS A 155 17.70 33.98 23.86
N ASN A 156 18.16 33.14 24.81
CA ASN A 156 18.88 31.90 24.56
C ASN A 156 17.99 30.66 24.70
N MET A 157 16.67 30.84 24.73
CA MET A 157 15.69 29.76 24.82
C MET A 157 14.90 29.65 23.52
N LEU A 158 14.62 28.42 23.10
CA LEU A 158 13.54 28.13 22.18
C LEU A 158 12.27 27.91 23.01
N VAL A 159 11.23 28.71 22.76
CA VAL A 159 9.91 28.54 23.40
C VAL A 159 8.96 27.94 22.38
N LEU A 160 8.41 26.76 22.66
CA LEU A 160 7.40 26.10 21.84
C LEU A 160 6.04 26.29 22.50
N HIS A 161 5.08 26.82 21.75
CA HIS A 161 3.71 27.01 22.23
C HIS A 161 2.95 25.69 22.27
N GLU A 162 1.88 25.63 23.09
CA GLU A 162 1.07 24.41 23.26
C GLU A 162 0.63 23.76 21.93
N HIS A 163 0.18 24.57 20.96
CA HIS A 163 -0.26 24.08 19.65
C HIS A 163 0.88 23.50 18.78
N GLU A 164 2.15 23.81 19.09
CA GLU A 164 3.32 23.33 18.36
C GLU A 164 3.83 22.00 18.92
N TRP A 165 3.90 21.85 20.25
CA TRP A 165 4.46 20.64 20.87
C TRP A 165 3.43 19.56 21.15
N ARG A 166 2.19 19.95 21.47
CA ARG A 166 1.13 19.00 21.86
C ARG A 166 0.81 17.97 20.79
N PRO A 167 0.78 18.30 19.48
CA PRO A 167 0.57 17.30 18.42
C PRO A 167 1.66 16.22 18.38
N VAL A 168 2.93 16.60 18.58
CA VAL A 168 4.06 15.67 18.64
C VAL A 168 3.94 14.77 19.86
N CYS A 169 3.72 15.37 21.03
CA CYS A 169 3.57 14.61 22.28
C CYS A 169 2.37 13.67 22.23
N SER A 170 1.21 14.15 21.77
CA SER A 170 0.01 13.32 21.60
C SER A 170 0.29 12.15 20.66
N CYS A 171 1.05 12.36 19.59
CA CYS A 171 1.38 11.29 18.66
C CYS A 171 2.26 10.21 19.32
N ILE A 172 3.31 10.59 20.06
CA ILE A 172 4.25 9.60 20.65
C ILE A 172 3.78 8.95 21.93
N THR A 173 3.01 9.67 22.76
CA THR A 173 2.55 9.16 24.06
C THR A 173 1.23 8.43 23.92
N SER A 174 0.56 8.58 22.77
CA SER A 174 -0.58 7.75 22.50
C SER A 174 -0.12 6.29 22.39
N ASP A 175 -0.70 5.42 23.20
CA ASP A 175 -0.73 3.96 22.94
C ASP A 175 -1.53 3.64 21.65
N TYR A 176 -1.76 4.63 20.78
CA TYR A 176 -2.70 4.65 19.67
C TYR A 176 -2.09 4.08 18.37
N ASP A 177 -1.31 3.01 18.44
CA ASP A 177 -1.31 2.07 17.32
C ASP A 177 -2.71 1.40 17.16
N ALA A 178 -3.60 1.57 18.15
CA ALA A 178 -4.95 0.99 18.15
C ALA A 178 -6.10 1.94 17.75
N VAL A 179 -5.93 3.27 17.74
CA VAL A 179 -7.07 4.17 17.50
C VAL A 179 -6.68 5.30 16.56
N TYR A 180 -6.98 5.12 15.30
CA TYR A 180 -7.04 6.22 14.34
C TYR A 180 -7.84 7.41 14.92
N PRO A 181 -7.31 8.64 14.99
CA PRO A 181 -8.03 9.79 15.58
C PRO A 181 -9.29 10.20 14.78
N ALA A 182 -9.46 9.69 13.57
CA ALA A 182 -10.70 9.82 12.80
C ALA A 182 -11.83 8.96 13.36
N THR A 183 -11.58 7.81 13.99
CA THR A 183 -12.65 6.85 14.32
C THR A 183 -13.45 7.25 15.55
N GLN A 184 -12.83 7.46 16.73
CA GLN A 184 -13.63 7.68 17.95
C GLN A 184 -14.42 8.99 17.99
N LYS A 185 -13.89 10.09 17.42
CA LYS A 185 -14.59 11.40 17.45
C LYS A 185 -15.72 11.46 16.42
N VAL A 186 -15.59 10.73 15.30
CA VAL A 186 -16.64 10.55 14.30
C VAL A 186 -17.69 9.53 14.79
N MET A 187 -17.26 8.43 15.42
CA MET A 187 -18.16 7.39 15.95
C MET A 187 -18.97 7.79 17.19
N ARG A 188 -18.55 8.81 17.96
CA ARG A 188 -19.31 9.28 19.14
C ARG A 188 -20.41 10.28 18.81
N GLN A 189 -20.38 10.90 17.62
CA GLN A 189 -21.32 11.97 17.26
C GLN A 189 -22.45 11.52 16.31
N ASP A 190 -22.25 10.46 15.53
CA ASP A 190 -23.25 10.01 14.55
C ASP A 190 -23.81 8.61 14.91
N SER A 191 -25.14 8.50 14.90
CA SER A 191 -25.84 7.22 14.80
C SER A 191 -25.33 6.48 13.56
N PHE A 192 -24.67 5.33 13.79
CA PHE A 192 -23.99 4.52 12.78
C PHE A 192 -24.75 4.49 11.44
N GLY A 193 -24.21 5.17 10.42
CA GLY A 193 -24.72 5.04 9.06
C GLY A 193 -24.59 3.59 8.58
N GLN A 194 -25.46 3.17 7.66
CA GLN A 194 -25.42 1.82 7.10
C GLN A 194 -24.06 1.56 6.43
N HIS A 195 -23.40 0.46 6.76
CA HIS A 195 -22.18 0.02 6.09
C HIS A 195 -22.54 -0.81 4.88
N ILE A 196 -22.08 -0.39 3.71
CA ILE A 196 -22.24 -1.18 2.49
C ILE A 196 -20.98 -2.00 2.27
N ILE A 197 -21.15 -3.31 2.08
CA ILE A 197 -20.10 -4.28 1.80
C ILE A 197 -20.44 -4.96 0.48
N ASP A 198 -19.56 -4.82 -0.50
CA ASP A 198 -19.71 -5.50 -1.78
C ASP A 198 -19.31 -6.96 -1.63
N VAL A 199 -20.07 -7.85 -2.27
CA VAL A 199 -19.89 -9.30 -2.18
C VAL A 199 -19.62 -9.89 -3.55
N PHE A 200 -18.52 -10.64 -3.65
CA PHE A 200 -18.19 -11.47 -4.79
C PHE A 200 -18.42 -12.93 -4.41
N LEU A 201 -19.49 -13.51 -4.96
CA LEU A 201 -19.93 -14.85 -4.65
C LEU A 201 -19.31 -15.85 -5.63
N HIS A 202 -18.42 -16.70 -5.12
CA HIS A 202 -17.70 -17.71 -5.90
C HIS A 202 -18.27 -19.08 -5.60
N VAL A 203 -18.91 -19.68 -6.58
CA VAL A 203 -19.61 -20.95 -6.46
C VAL A 203 -18.78 -22.03 -7.13
N VAL A 204 -18.32 -23.01 -6.36
CA VAL A 204 -17.36 -24.02 -6.79
C VAL A 204 -17.94 -25.42 -6.58
N TYR A 205 -18.88 -25.84 -7.44
CA TYR A 205 -19.47 -27.18 -7.41
C TYR A 205 -20.19 -27.56 -8.73
N TYR A 206 -20.77 -28.78 -8.80
CA TYR A 206 -21.27 -29.42 -10.03
C TYR A 206 -22.77 -29.21 -10.36
N ASP A 207 -23.62 -28.78 -9.42
CA ASP A 207 -25.07 -28.67 -9.64
C ASP A 207 -25.59 -27.21 -9.53
N LYS A 208 -26.81 -26.91 -9.96
CA LYS A 208 -27.40 -25.56 -9.87
C LYS A 208 -28.51 -25.54 -8.82
N GLY A 209 -28.21 -25.00 -7.64
CA GLY A 209 -29.20 -24.66 -6.61
C GLY A 209 -29.55 -23.17 -6.59
N GLU A 210 -30.53 -22.77 -5.78
CA GLU A 210 -30.85 -21.35 -5.50
C GLU A 210 -29.80 -20.70 -4.57
N ILE A 211 -28.58 -20.55 -5.09
CA ILE A 211 -27.39 -20.08 -4.36
C ILE A 211 -27.59 -18.70 -3.72
N GLU A 212 -28.25 -17.77 -4.42
CA GLU A 212 -28.46 -16.41 -3.90
C GLU A 212 -29.38 -16.42 -2.67
N GLY A 213 -30.41 -17.28 -2.67
CA GLY A 213 -31.32 -17.45 -1.55
C GLY A 213 -30.60 -17.98 -0.31
N GLU A 214 -29.71 -18.96 -0.51
CA GLU A 214 -28.87 -19.51 0.55
C GLU A 214 -27.92 -18.47 1.13
N PHE A 215 -27.21 -17.70 0.29
CA PHE A 215 -26.37 -16.60 0.75
C PHE A 215 -27.17 -15.57 1.56
N ARG A 216 -28.29 -15.08 1.02
CA ARG A 216 -29.16 -14.11 1.72
C ARG A 216 -29.69 -14.65 3.05
N HIS A 217 -30.03 -15.93 3.09
CA HIS A 217 -30.45 -16.60 4.33
C HIS A 217 -29.30 -16.60 5.35
N ILE A 218 -28.09 -16.96 4.93
CA ILE A 218 -26.88 -16.99 5.74
C ILE A 218 -26.56 -15.62 6.36
N ILE A 219 -26.59 -14.54 5.57
CA ILE A 219 -26.19 -13.20 6.04
C ILE A 219 -27.29 -12.42 6.77
N SER A 220 -28.53 -12.95 6.81
CA SER A 220 -29.69 -12.20 7.33
C SER A 220 -29.52 -11.67 8.75
N ASP A 221 -28.83 -12.41 9.63
CA ASP A 221 -28.58 -11.97 11.01
C ASP A 221 -27.58 -10.82 11.08
N VAL A 222 -26.57 -10.80 10.19
CA VAL A 222 -25.59 -9.72 10.10
C VAL A 222 -26.22 -8.47 9.48
N THR A 223 -27.17 -8.63 8.54
CA THR A 223 -27.85 -7.50 7.92
C THR A 223 -28.75 -6.70 8.86
N ALA A 224 -29.21 -7.31 9.95
CA ALA A 224 -30.00 -6.64 10.96
C ALA A 224 -29.21 -5.55 11.72
N GLU A 225 -27.87 -5.60 11.67
CA GLU A 225 -26.96 -4.74 12.44
C GLU A 225 -26.48 -3.51 11.66
N GLY A 226 -27.23 -3.06 10.65
CA GLY A 226 -26.86 -1.88 9.86
C GLY A 226 -25.74 -2.12 8.84
N ILE A 227 -25.44 -3.38 8.54
CA ILE A 227 -24.53 -3.77 7.45
C ILE A 227 -25.35 -4.28 6.27
N ILE A 228 -25.17 -3.71 5.10
CA ILE A 228 -25.83 -4.10 3.86
C ILE A 228 -24.80 -4.78 2.98
N PHE A 229 -25.06 -6.05 2.64
CA PHE A 229 -24.27 -6.77 1.66
C PHE A 229 -24.89 -6.62 0.28
N ILE A 230 -24.10 -6.18 -0.70
CA ILE A 230 -24.53 -6.03 -2.09
C ILE A 230 -23.77 -7.03 -2.95
N ILE A 231 -24.46 -8.02 -3.50
CA ILE A 231 -23.85 -8.99 -4.41
C ILE A 231 -23.48 -8.29 -5.72
N LYS A 232 -22.19 -8.19 -6.01
CA LYS A 232 -21.64 -7.58 -7.23
C LYS A 232 -21.48 -8.59 -8.36
N SER A 233 -21.05 -9.81 -8.05
CA SER A 233 -21.01 -10.91 -9.03
C SER A 233 -21.26 -12.27 -8.40
N ILE A 234 -21.74 -13.19 -9.23
CA ILE A 234 -21.82 -14.63 -8.93
C ILE A 234 -21.00 -15.34 -10.01
N ASP A 235 -19.93 -15.99 -9.61
CA ASP A 235 -19.04 -16.75 -10.48
C ASP A 235 -19.25 -18.24 -10.26
N LEU A 236 -19.47 -18.99 -11.33
CA LEU A 236 -19.58 -20.45 -11.27
C LEU A 236 -18.29 -21.09 -11.81
N THR A 237 -17.62 -21.87 -10.97
CA THR A 237 -16.39 -22.58 -11.29
C THR A 237 -16.60 -24.08 -11.11
N ILE A 238 -16.28 -24.87 -12.14
CA ILE A 238 -16.37 -26.34 -12.06
C ILE A 238 -14.95 -26.88 -11.93
N ASP A 239 -14.54 -27.13 -10.68
CA ASP A 239 -13.26 -27.76 -10.37
C ASP A 239 -13.46 -28.76 -9.21
N GLY A 240 -13.31 -30.04 -9.49
CA GLY A 240 -13.54 -31.10 -8.49
C GLY A 240 -12.52 -31.14 -7.36
N THR A 241 -11.36 -30.51 -7.52
CA THR A 241 -10.35 -30.37 -6.46
C THR A 241 -10.75 -29.26 -5.51
N TRP A 242 -11.09 -28.09 -6.06
CA TRP A 242 -11.51 -26.93 -5.27
C TRP A 242 -12.88 -27.12 -4.62
N ALA A 243 -13.79 -27.83 -5.29
CA ALA A 243 -15.13 -28.12 -4.77
C ALA A 243 -15.12 -28.89 -3.45
N VAL A 244 -14.07 -29.67 -3.17
CA VAL A 244 -13.90 -30.38 -1.90
C VAL A 244 -12.94 -29.66 -0.93
N GLY A 245 -12.65 -28.38 -1.18
CA GLY A 245 -11.81 -27.53 -0.33
C GLY A 245 -10.29 -27.73 -0.48
N ARG A 246 -9.84 -28.59 -1.41
CA ARG A 246 -8.40 -28.79 -1.66
C ARG A 246 -7.83 -27.62 -2.45
N GLU A 247 -6.55 -27.33 -2.21
CA GLU A 247 -5.84 -26.21 -2.85
C GLU A 247 -6.55 -24.86 -2.67
N ASN A 248 -7.22 -24.66 -1.52
CA ASN A 248 -7.98 -23.44 -1.26
C ASN A 248 -7.16 -22.15 -1.41
N GLU A 249 -5.86 -22.16 -1.10
CA GLU A 249 -5.01 -20.98 -1.30
C GLU A 249 -4.93 -20.61 -2.78
N ALA A 250 -4.77 -21.60 -3.66
CA ALA A 250 -4.73 -21.40 -5.10
C ALA A 250 -6.10 -20.99 -5.65
N MET A 251 -7.17 -21.66 -5.21
CA MET A 251 -8.56 -21.30 -5.55
C MET A 251 -8.85 -19.83 -5.21
N ARG A 252 -8.59 -19.43 -3.96
CA ARG A 252 -8.89 -18.08 -3.48
C ARG A 252 -8.05 -17.06 -4.22
N LYS A 253 -6.76 -17.31 -4.44
CA LYS A 253 -5.92 -16.45 -5.29
C LYS A 253 -6.45 -16.27 -6.71
N ALA A 254 -6.99 -17.34 -7.31
CA ALA A 254 -7.50 -17.32 -8.67
C ALA A 254 -8.84 -16.59 -8.79
N LEU A 255 -9.70 -16.74 -7.79
CA LEU A 255 -11.08 -16.29 -7.83
C LEU A 255 -11.31 -14.95 -7.11
N HIS A 256 -10.42 -14.51 -6.21
CA HIS A 256 -10.60 -13.28 -5.43
C HIS A 256 -10.93 -12.05 -6.31
N LYS A 257 -11.77 -11.15 -5.82
CA LYS A 257 -12.16 -9.92 -6.52
C LYS A 257 -12.27 -8.78 -5.50
N GLY A 258 -12.18 -7.54 -5.97
CA GLY A 258 -12.28 -6.39 -5.09
C GLY A 258 -11.03 -6.11 -4.24
N ASP A 259 -11.23 -5.45 -3.12
CA ASP A 259 -10.23 -5.14 -2.10
C ASP A 259 -10.66 -5.62 -0.70
N ASN A 260 -9.93 -5.22 0.35
CA ASN A 260 -10.18 -5.70 1.72
C ASN A 260 -11.48 -5.22 2.35
N ARG A 261 -12.18 -4.28 1.72
CA ARG A 261 -13.54 -3.89 2.11
C ARG A 261 -14.58 -4.88 1.59
N ASP A 262 -14.24 -5.59 0.52
CA ASP A 262 -15.15 -6.43 -0.22
C ASP A 262 -15.07 -7.86 0.31
N LEU A 263 -16.22 -8.52 0.39
CA LEU A 263 -16.33 -9.89 0.83
C LEU A 263 -16.21 -10.84 -0.36
N ASN A 264 -15.14 -11.61 -0.39
CA ASN A 264 -15.05 -12.78 -1.26
C ASN A 264 -15.65 -13.98 -0.54
N PHE A 265 -16.77 -14.50 -1.05
CA PHE A 265 -17.52 -15.58 -0.43
C PHE A 265 -17.48 -16.81 -1.32
N TYR A 266 -16.75 -17.84 -0.90
CA TYR A 266 -16.53 -19.08 -1.64
C TYR A 266 -17.46 -20.17 -1.12
N MET A 267 -18.43 -20.58 -1.93
CA MET A 267 -19.30 -21.72 -1.67
C MET A 267 -18.72 -22.94 -2.37
N ILE A 268 -18.27 -23.93 -1.59
CA ILE A 268 -17.75 -25.20 -2.09
C ILE A 268 -18.75 -26.32 -1.77
N ASP A 269 -18.54 -27.51 -2.32
CA ASP A 269 -19.36 -28.69 -2.04
C ASP A 269 -19.04 -29.28 -0.65
N ASP A 270 -19.58 -30.46 -0.37
CA ASP A 270 -19.40 -31.15 0.91
C ASP A 270 -17.90 -31.45 1.16
N VAL A 271 -17.39 -31.01 2.31
CA VAL A 271 -15.97 -31.15 2.67
C VAL A 271 -15.78 -32.56 3.22
N PRO A 272 -15.07 -33.45 2.53
CA PRO A 272 -14.92 -34.82 2.99
C PRO A 272 -14.18 -34.84 4.33
N TYR A 273 -14.57 -35.74 5.23
CA TYR A 273 -13.95 -35.93 6.55
C TYR A 273 -12.48 -36.40 6.51
N ASP A 274 -11.90 -36.57 5.32
CA ASP A 274 -10.58 -37.17 5.11
C ASP A 274 -9.41 -36.19 5.30
N ASN A 275 -8.25 -36.74 5.63
CA ASN A 275 -6.97 -36.17 6.07
C ASN A 275 -6.78 -34.63 5.94
N THR A 276 -6.61 -33.99 7.10
CA THR A 276 -6.78 -32.55 7.38
C THR A 276 -5.79 -31.60 6.69
N ASP A 277 -4.62 -32.06 6.30
CA ASP A 277 -3.54 -31.16 5.87
C ASP A 277 -3.75 -30.57 4.46
N ARG A 278 -4.63 -31.18 3.65
CA ARG A 278 -4.86 -30.76 2.25
C ARG A 278 -5.99 -29.76 2.07
N ILE A 279 -6.80 -29.54 3.10
CA ILE A 279 -7.96 -28.64 3.07
C ILE A 279 -7.81 -27.44 4.01
N ALA A 280 -6.69 -27.32 4.73
CA ALA A 280 -6.41 -26.21 5.64
C ALA A 280 -6.54 -24.86 4.92
N PRO A 281 -7.36 -23.92 5.42
CA PRO A 281 -7.75 -23.79 6.83
C PRO A 281 -9.05 -24.50 7.23
N LEU A 282 -9.74 -25.17 6.31
CA LEU A 282 -10.89 -26.02 6.66
C LEU A 282 -10.42 -27.26 7.41
N THR A 283 -11.32 -27.83 8.21
CA THR A 283 -11.09 -29.12 8.88
C THR A 283 -12.29 -30.02 8.64
N GLY A 284 -12.15 -31.34 8.74
CA GLY A 284 -13.29 -32.27 8.58
C GLY A 284 -14.43 -32.04 9.60
N LEU A 285 -14.18 -31.26 10.66
CA LEU A 285 -15.18 -30.84 11.65
C LEU A 285 -15.77 -29.45 11.36
N ASN A 286 -15.06 -28.61 10.61
CA ASN A 286 -15.46 -27.24 10.30
C ASN A 286 -15.45 -27.07 8.79
N SER A 287 -16.63 -27.16 8.18
CA SER A 287 -16.89 -26.88 6.77
C SER A 287 -16.92 -25.38 6.45
N MET A 288 -16.48 -24.52 7.38
CA MET A 288 -16.49 -23.07 7.22
C MET A 288 -15.25 -22.41 7.80
N TYR A 289 -14.79 -21.37 7.13
CA TYR A 289 -13.66 -20.56 7.55
C TYR A 289 -13.73 -19.17 6.92
N CYS A 290 -13.53 -18.13 7.72
CA CYS A 290 -13.19 -16.81 7.22
C CYS A 290 -11.81 -16.40 7.69
N THR A 291 -11.10 -15.68 6.83
CA THR A 291 -9.87 -15.01 7.26
C THR A 291 -10.20 -13.86 8.21
N PRO A 292 -9.39 -13.63 9.25
CA PRO A 292 -9.43 -12.36 9.97
C PRO A 292 -9.06 -11.21 9.02
N PRO A 293 -9.25 -9.94 9.41
CA PRO A 293 -8.81 -8.84 8.57
C PRO A 293 -7.30 -8.89 8.29
N PRO A 294 -6.86 -8.58 7.07
CA PRO A 294 -5.44 -8.59 6.76
C PRO A 294 -4.65 -7.64 7.66
N PHE A 295 -3.46 -8.08 8.09
CA PHE A 295 -2.59 -7.38 9.04
C PHE A 295 -3.10 -7.22 10.47
N SER A 296 -4.28 -7.74 10.80
CA SER A 296 -4.66 -7.94 12.20
C SER A 296 -3.65 -8.85 12.90
N THR A 297 -3.59 -8.76 14.23
CA THR A 297 -2.80 -9.68 15.06
C THR A 297 -3.16 -11.14 14.77
N ALA A 298 -4.44 -11.44 14.58
CA ALA A 298 -4.94 -12.74 14.18
C ALA A 298 -4.35 -13.20 12.84
N TRP A 299 -4.37 -12.34 11.80
CA TRP A 299 -3.77 -12.64 10.49
C TRP A 299 -2.29 -12.99 10.59
N GLY A 300 -1.52 -12.19 11.33
CA GLY A 300 -0.09 -12.43 11.55
C GLY A 300 0.17 -13.73 12.32
N SER A 301 -0.62 -13.99 13.37
CA SER A 301 -0.47 -15.18 14.21
C SER A 301 -0.73 -16.49 13.46
N GLU A 302 -1.64 -16.46 12.49
CA GLU A 302 -2.03 -17.62 11.68
C GLU A 302 -1.17 -17.83 10.44
N ARG A 303 -0.25 -16.89 10.16
CA ARG A 303 0.67 -16.97 9.02
C ARG A 303 -0.04 -17.17 7.68
N LEU A 304 -1.21 -16.53 7.52
CA LEU A 304 -2.08 -16.67 6.35
C LEU A 304 -1.46 -16.20 5.03
N GLY A 305 -0.31 -15.52 5.07
CA GLY A 305 0.39 -15.11 3.86
C GLY A 305 -0.22 -13.85 3.24
N ASP A 306 -0.52 -13.92 1.94
CA ASP A 306 -0.83 -12.76 1.11
C ASP A 306 -2.31 -12.33 1.23
N PRO A 307 -2.64 -11.04 1.48
CA PRO A 307 -4.02 -10.56 1.62
C PRO A 307 -5.01 -10.91 0.49
N ILE A 308 -4.52 -11.28 -0.69
CA ILE A 308 -5.34 -11.80 -1.79
C ILE A 308 -6.11 -13.08 -1.44
N ILE A 309 -5.71 -13.79 -0.38
CA ILE A 309 -6.49 -14.89 0.15
C ILE A 309 -7.49 -14.42 1.21
N ASP A 310 -7.96 -13.17 1.20
CA ASP A 310 -9.02 -12.73 2.12
C ASP A 310 -10.42 -13.17 1.66
N GLY A 311 -11.34 -13.37 2.60
CA GLY A 311 -12.71 -13.83 2.35
C GLY A 311 -13.17 -14.98 3.26
N CYS A 312 -14.31 -15.58 2.91
CA CYS A 312 -14.98 -16.65 3.63
C CYS A 312 -15.21 -17.85 2.72
N ILE A 313 -14.83 -19.05 3.14
CA ILE A 313 -15.06 -20.32 2.44
C ILE A 313 -16.00 -21.20 3.26
N ILE A 314 -17.07 -21.69 2.65
CA ILE A 314 -18.15 -22.44 3.28
C ILE A 314 -18.55 -23.61 2.38
N GLY A 315 -18.59 -24.81 2.95
CA GLY A 315 -19.13 -26.02 2.32
C GLY A 315 -20.65 -26.04 2.36
N THR A 316 -21.28 -26.91 1.59
CA THR A 316 -22.73 -27.10 1.64
C THR A 316 -23.16 -27.70 2.99
N GLY A 317 -24.40 -27.43 3.41
CA GLY A 317 -25.00 -28.06 4.60
C GLY A 317 -24.63 -27.46 5.96
N VAL A 318 -24.04 -26.25 6.01
CA VAL A 318 -23.70 -25.60 7.30
C VAL A 318 -24.91 -24.93 7.95
N TYR A 319 -24.99 -25.00 9.28
CA TYR A 319 -26.04 -24.35 10.05
C TYR A 319 -25.80 -22.84 10.19
N LYS A 320 -26.89 -22.07 10.15
CA LYS A 320 -26.87 -20.59 10.27
C LYS A 320 -26.17 -20.07 11.53
N ALA A 321 -26.27 -20.79 12.64
CA ALA A 321 -25.69 -20.35 13.91
C ALA A 321 -24.14 -20.28 13.86
N ASP A 322 -23.50 -21.20 13.15
CA ASP A 322 -22.04 -21.27 13.06
C ASP A 322 -21.47 -20.18 12.13
N MET A 323 -22.30 -19.69 11.19
CA MET A 323 -21.94 -18.60 10.28
C MET A 323 -21.65 -17.29 11.02
N ALA A 324 -22.43 -16.96 12.06
CA ALA A 324 -22.25 -15.71 12.78
C ALA A 324 -20.86 -15.60 13.41
N ASP A 325 -20.37 -16.68 14.02
CA ASP A 325 -19.05 -16.73 14.65
C ASP A 325 -17.92 -16.60 13.61
N VAL A 326 -18.09 -17.28 12.47
CA VAL A 326 -17.13 -17.23 11.36
C VAL A 326 -17.11 -15.86 10.68
N PHE A 327 -18.26 -15.19 10.58
CA PHE A 327 -18.33 -13.84 10.02
C PHE A 327 -17.76 -12.76 10.96
N GLN A 328 -17.98 -12.89 12.27
CA GLN A 328 -17.36 -12.01 13.28
C GLN A 328 -15.83 -11.98 13.16
N ARG A 329 -15.25 -13.12 12.80
CA ARG A 329 -13.83 -13.23 12.50
C ARG A 329 -13.44 -12.43 11.26
N TRP A 330 -14.19 -12.54 10.16
CA TRP A 330 -13.96 -11.70 8.97
C TRP A 330 -14.05 -10.20 9.28
N LEU A 331 -15.02 -9.80 10.10
CA LEU A 331 -15.22 -8.43 10.56
C LEU A 331 -14.10 -7.92 11.48
N GLY A 332 -13.23 -8.78 12.00
CA GLY A 332 -12.16 -8.40 12.93
C GLY A 332 -12.60 -8.23 14.38
N THR A 333 -13.79 -8.71 14.72
CA THR A 333 -14.29 -8.66 16.11
C THR A 333 -13.79 -9.82 16.97
N CYS A 334 -13.21 -10.84 16.33
CA CYS A 334 -12.63 -12.00 16.98
C CYS A 334 -11.11 -11.92 16.98
N ASP A 335 -10.53 -11.60 18.14
CA ASP A 335 -9.08 -11.38 18.32
C ASP A 335 -8.31 -12.68 18.66
N PHE A 336 -8.99 -13.83 18.80
CA PHE A 336 -8.42 -15.08 19.33
C PHE A 336 -8.51 -16.26 18.35
N LYS A 337 -7.78 -17.35 18.68
CA LYS A 337 -7.72 -18.62 17.93
C LYS A 337 -9.13 -19.14 17.58
N LEU A 338 -9.22 -19.88 16.46
CA LEU A 338 -10.43 -20.58 15.99
C LEU A 338 -11.27 -21.15 17.16
N GLY A 339 -12.54 -20.72 17.25
CA GLY A 339 -13.51 -21.22 18.23
C GLY A 339 -13.64 -20.42 19.54
N GLN A 340 -12.97 -19.27 19.69
CA GLN A 340 -13.03 -18.44 20.89
C GLN A 340 -13.49 -17.00 20.63
N CYS A 341 -14.41 -16.81 19.68
CA CYS A 341 -15.07 -15.52 19.54
C CYS A 341 -16.01 -15.33 20.74
N PRO A 342 -15.89 -14.23 21.51
CA PRO A 342 -16.83 -13.98 22.59
C PRO A 342 -18.24 -13.97 22.01
N ARG A 343 -19.18 -14.70 22.64
CA ARG A 343 -20.60 -14.56 22.34
C ARG A 343 -21.06 -13.20 22.87
N ILE A 344 -20.89 -12.16 22.07
CA ILE A 344 -21.23 -10.78 22.45
C ILE A 344 -22.75 -10.60 22.30
N GLY A 345 -23.39 -9.97 23.29
CA GLY A 345 -24.81 -9.63 23.21
C GLY A 345 -25.08 -8.50 22.22
N VAL A 346 -26.14 -8.66 21.41
CA VAL A 346 -26.64 -7.84 20.27
C VAL A 346 -26.14 -6.37 20.23
N TRP A 347 -26.31 -5.57 21.28
CA TRP A 347 -26.08 -4.11 21.23
C TRP A 347 -24.65 -3.64 21.47
N GLU A 348 -23.84 -4.37 22.24
CA GLU A 348 -22.41 -4.07 22.41
C GLU A 348 -21.62 -4.50 21.16
N THR A 349 -22.22 -5.39 20.36
CA THR A 349 -21.69 -5.95 19.12
C THR A 349 -21.68 -4.92 17.99
N VAL A 350 -22.74 -4.15 17.77
CA VAL A 350 -22.84 -3.23 16.61
C VAL A 350 -21.74 -2.19 16.63
N ARG A 351 -21.59 -1.44 17.72
CA ARG A 351 -20.55 -0.43 17.83
C ARG A 351 -19.15 -1.01 17.63
N ARG A 352 -18.87 -2.18 18.22
CA ARG A 352 -17.57 -2.85 18.08
C ARG A 352 -17.35 -3.37 16.67
N ILE A 353 -18.38 -3.92 16.02
CA ILE A 353 -18.34 -4.34 14.61
C ILE A 353 -18.02 -3.15 13.72
N HIS A 354 -18.78 -2.06 13.84
CA HIS A 354 -18.56 -0.84 13.05
C HIS A 354 -17.16 -0.27 13.28
N GLN A 355 -16.68 -0.27 14.53
CA GLN A 355 -15.32 0.15 14.86
C GLN A 355 -14.26 -0.74 14.21
N ARG A 356 -14.41 -2.06 14.30
CA ARG A 356 -13.47 -3.01 13.70
C ARG A 356 -13.48 -2.98 12.17
N LEU A 357 -14.65 -2.81 11.56
CA LEU A 357 -14.77 -2.56 10.13
C LEU A 357 -14.00 -1.29 9.73
N ALA A 358 -14.16 -0.19 10.47
CA ALA A 358 -13.43 1.05 10.23
C ALA A 358 -11.91 0.87 10.38
N GLU A 359 -11.46 0.21 11.44
CA GLU A 359 -10.04 0.00 11.75
C GLU A 359 -9.34 -0.90 10.72
N HIS A 360 -9.98 -2.00 10.33
CA HIS A 360 -9.27 -3.07 9.61
C HIS A 360 -9.71 -3.27 8.16
N ARG A 361 -10.93 -2.85 7.82
CA ARG A 361 -11.53 -3.08 6.49
C ARG A 361 -11.56 -1.81 5.66
N TYR A 362 -11.89 -0.67 6.26
CA TYR A 362 -11.97 0.61 5.53
C TYR A 362 -10.63 1.35 5.33
N VAL A 363 -9.51 0.76 5.73
CA VAL A 363 -8.17 1.22 5.34
C VAL A 363 -7.81 0.54 4.01
N PRO A 364 -7.91 1.21 2.84
CA PRO A 364 -7.79 0.54 1.55
C PRO A 364 -6.38 -0.02 1.30
N PHE A 365 -6.29 -1.27 0.86
CA PHE A 365 -5.03 -1.83 0.32
C PHE A 365 -4.81 -1.42 -1.15
N PRO A 366 -3.53 -1.37 -1.62
CA PRO A 366 -3.25 -1.25 -3.04
C PRO A 366 -3.91 -2.40 -3.80
N ARG A 367 -4.86 -2.09 -4.69
CA ARG A 367 -5.59 -3.09 -5.52
C ARG A 367 -4.67 -3.98 -6.35
N GLY A 368 -3.49 -3.48 -6.73
CA GLY A 368 -2.44 -4.26 -7.37
C GLY A 368 -1.85 -5.39 -6.51
N ALA A 369 -2.22 -5.50 -5.23
CA ALA A 369 -1.90 -6.62 -4.33
C ALA A 369 -3.04 -7.63 -4.16
N VAL A 370 -4.25 -7.37 -4.69
CA VAL A 370 -5.46 -8.16 -4.39
C VAL A 370 -6.24 -8.63 -5.64
N SER A 371 -6.13 -8.02 -6.82
CA SER A 371 -6.81 -8.57 -8.03
C SER A 371 -6.05 -9.76 -8.64
N PRO A 372 -6.68 -10.90 -9.01
CA PRO A 372 -6.04 -12.06 -9.64
C PRO A 372 -5.41 -11.74 -11.00
N TYR A 373 -6.10 -10.93 -11.81
CA TYR A 373 -5.56 -10.45 -13.09
C TYR A 373 -4.37 -9.51 -12.88
N SER A 374 -4.43 -8.66 -11.86
CA SER A 374 -3.30 -7.84 -11.41
C SER A 374 -2.21 -8.64 -10.70
N TYR A 375 -2.49 -9.87 -10.27
CA TYR A 375 -1.49 -10.76 -9.68
C TYR A 375 -0.76 -11.54 -10.77
N ILE A 376 -1.44 -12.04 -11.81
CA ILE A 376 -0.75 -12.69 -12.95
C ILE A 376 0.01 -11.65 -13.79
N GLN A 377 -0.65 -10.58 -14.22
CA GLN A 377 0.02 -9.49 -14.94
C GLN A 377 0.94 -8.69 -14.03
N GLY A 378 0.59 -8.49 -12.76
CA GLY A 378 1.47 -7.81 -11.82
C GLY A 378 2.58 -8.69 -11.31
N GLU A 379 2.52 -10.02 -11.27
CA GLU A 379 3.70 -10.83 -10.97
C GLU A 379 4.67 -10.81 -12.15
N VAL A 380 4.16 -10.84 -13.39
CA VAL A 380 4.96 -10.63 -14.60
C VAL A 380 5.54 -9.21 -14.64
N SER A 381 4.75 -8.18 -14.36
CA SER A 381 5.16 -6.76 -14.36
C SER A 381 5.97 -6.37 -13.12
N ARG A 382 5.78 -7.00 -11.95
CA ARG A 382 6.59 -6.81 -10.73
C ARG A 382 7.96 -7.46 -10.89
N LYS A 383 8.04 -8.65 -11.51
CA LYS A 383 9.32 -9.24 -11.92
C LYS A 383 10.05 -8.31 -12.89
N ARG A 384 9.31 -7.71 -13.83
CA ARG A 384 9.85 -6.79 -14.84
C ARG A 384 10.10 -5.36 -14.36
N HIS A 385 9.50 -4.87 -13.27
CA HIS A 385 9.61 -3.45 -12.89
C HIS A 385 11.06 -3.04 -12.61
N CYS A 386 11.78 -3.89 -11.87
CA CYS A 386 13.20 -3.67 -11.63
C CYS A 386 14.03 -3.85 -12.91
N GLU A 387 13.51 -4.57 -13.91
CA GLU A 387 14.12 -4.72 -15.24
C GLU A 387 14.08 -3.42 -16.07
N HIS A 388 13.21 -2.48 -15.72
CA HIS A 388 13.12 -1.16 -16.36
C HIS A 388 13.95 -0.08 -15.65
N ILE A 389 14.65 -0.42 -14.56
CA ILE A 389 15.58 0.52 -13.93
C ILE A 389 16.86 0.56 -14.76
N ASP A 390 17.29 1.76 -15.15
CA ASP A 390 18.59 1.99 -15.79
C ASP A 390 19.67 1.19 -15.05
N CYS A 391 20.45 0.38 -15.80
CA CYS A 391 21.46 -0.60 -15.34
C CYS A 391 21.01 -2.03 -15.13
N PHE A 392 19.73 -2.37 -15.14
CA PHE A 392 19.33 -3.77 -14.88
C PHE A 392 19.96 -4.72 -15.90
N ASP A 393 19.90 -4.37 -17.19
CA ASP A 393 20.49 -5.18 -18.25
C ASP A 393 22.01 -5.29 -18.13
N ASP A 394 22.70 -4.22 -17.72
CA ASP A 394 24.16 -4.23 -17.51
C ASP A 394 24.56 -5.17 -16.37
N ILE A 395 23.77 -5.17 -15.29
CA ILE A 395 23.96 -6.06 -14.14
C ILE A 395 23.60 -7.50 -14.52
N ARG A 396 22.50 -7.68 -15.25
CA ARG A 396 22.07 -8.99 -15.76
C ARG A 396 23.13 -9.58 -16.67
N ALA A 397 23.69 -8.82 -17.61
CA ALA A 397 24.73 -9.29 -18.52
C ALA A 397 26.00 -9.73 -17.77
N ALA A 398 26.42 -8.94 -16.77
CA ALA A 398 27.57 -9.27 -15.94
C ALA A 398 27.38 -10.53 -15.09
N ILE A 399 26.16 -10.77 -14.60
CA ILE A 399 25.82 -11.91 -13.74
C ILE A 399 25.51 -13.17 -14.55
N HIS A 400 24.89 -13.04 -15.71
CA HIS A 400 24.49 -14.15 -16.57
C HIS A 400 25.70 -15.00 -17.00
N LEU A 401 26.87 -14.39 -17.19
CA LEU A 401 28.11 -15.10 -17.52
C LEU A 401 28.70 -15.89 -16.35
N LYS A 402 28.25 -15.64 -15.12
CA LYS A 402 28.58 -16.42 -13.91
C LYS A 402 27.52 -17.46 -13.56
N GLY A 403 26.49 -17.62 -14.40
CA GLY A 403 25.39 -18.56 -14.19
C GLY A 403 24.43 -18.19 -13.05
N GLY A 404 24.46 -16.94 -12.58
CA GLY A 404 23.64 -16.48 -11.45
C GLY A 404 22.34 -15.80 -11.85
N ASN A 405 21.40 -15.71 -10.91
CA ASN A 405 20.23 -14.82 -11.01
C ASN A 405 20.56 -13.48 -10.34
N VAL A 406 20.22 -12.35 -10.99
CA VAL A 406 20.44 -11.00 -10.45
C VAL A 406 19.85 -10.85 -9.05
N THR A 407 18.69 -11.45 -8.81
CA THR A 407 18.00 -11.44 -7.53
C THR A 407 18.83 -12.14 -6.44
N GLU A 408 19.34 -13.34 -6.70
CA GLU A 408 20.18 -14.10 -5.76
C GLU A 408 21.48 -13.37 -5.44
N HIS A 409 22.07 -12.70 -6.42
CA HIS A 409 23.26 -11.89 -6.20
C HIS A 409 23.00 -10.63 -5.37
N CYS A 410 21.82 -10.04 -5.48
CA CYS A 410 21.41 -8.98 -4.56
C CYS A 410 21.22 -9.52 -3.13
N TYR A 411 20.70 -10.74 -2.96
CA TYR A 411 20.56 -11.37 -1.63
C TYR A 411 21.88 -11.81 -0.99
N SER A 412 22.84 -12.27 -1.79
CA SER A 412 24.13 -12.78 -1.28
C SER A 412 25.06 -11.70 -0.75
N GLY A 413 24.66 -10.42 -0.81
CA GLY A 413 25.44 -9.29 -0.30
C GLY A 413 26.65 -8.94 -1.16
N LEU A 414 26.82 -9.56 -2.33
CA LEU A 414 27.91 -9.27 -3.27
C LEU A 414 27.88 -7.82 -3.76
N PHE A 415 26.69 -7.21 -3.77
CA PHE A 415 26.44 -5.80 -4.07
C PHE A 415 26.36 -4.91 -2.83
N ASN A 416 26.49 -5.43 -1.61
CA ASN A 416 26.36 -4.63 -0.39
C ASN A 416 27.61 -3.80 -0.04
N SER A 417 28.64 -3.83 -0.90
CA SER A 417 29.80 -2.97 -0.75
C SER A 417 29.46 -1.56 -1.22
N SER A 418 29.82 -0.53 -0.48
CA SER A 418 29.72 0.87 -0.92
C SER A 418 30.68 1.25 -2.06
N ASN A 419 31.42 0.28 -2.60
CA ASN A 419 32.40 0.50 -3.65
C ASN A 419 31.79 0.33 -5.04
N ASN A 420 32.29 1.10 -6.01
CA ASN A 420 31.93 0.91 -7.42
C ASN A 420 32.28 -0.51 -7.87
N LEU A 421 31.36 -1.12 -8.60
CA LEU A 421 31.54 -2.45 -9.16
C LEU A 421 32.48 -2.35 -10.36
N ARG A 422 33.50 -3.22 -10.37
CA ARG A 422 34.48 -3.30 -11.46
C ARG A 422 34.40 -4.67 -12.09
N ILE A 423 33.83 -4.73 -13.29
CA ILE A 423 33.63 -5.98 -14.02
C ILE A 423 34.67 -6.05 -15.15
N PRO A 424 35.50 -7.10 -15.24
CA PRO A 424 36.41 -7.29 -16.37
C PRO A 424 35.66 -7.31 -17.70
N ARG A 425 36.23 -6.69 -18.75
CA ARG A 425 35.62 -6.66 -20.10
C ARG A 425 35.36 -8.04 -20.69
N THR A 426 36.13 -9.04 -20.27
CA THR A 426 35.97 -10.45 -20.65
C THR A 426 34.67 -11.07 -20.11
N GLU A 427 34.02 -10.43 -19.13
CA GLU A 427 32.74 -10.85 -18.56
C GLU A 427 31.54 -10.15 -19.23
N PHE A 428 31.70 -9.58 -20.43
CA PHE A 428 30.59 -9.10 -21.24
C PHE A 428 30.61 -9.76 -22.63
N PRO A 429 29.43 -9.96 -23.27
CA PRO A 429 29.37 -10.37 -24.65
C PRO A 429 30.17 -9.42 -25.56
N PRO A 430 30.81 -9.92 -26.64
CA PRO A 430 31.38 -9.05 -27.66
C PRO A 430 30.33 -8.05 -28.15
N TYR A 431 30.69 -6.77 -28.23
CA TYR A 431 29.81 -5.67 -28.69
C TYR A 431 28.65 -5.28 -27.76
N TYR A 432 28.69 -5.65 -26.48
CA TYR A 432 27.71 -5.20 -25.50
C TYR A 432 27.69 -3.65 -25.38
N MET A 433 26.54 -3.04 -25.70
CA MET A 433 26.30 -1.61 -25.50
C MET A 433 25.89 -1.36 -24.07
N ASN A 434 26.62 -0.48 -23.38
CA ASN A 434 26.38 -0.12 -22.00
C ASN A 434 25.19 0.84 -21.89
N SER A 435 24.25 0.54 -21.00
CA SER A 435 23.12 1.44 -20.72
C SER A 435 23.44 2.48 -19.64
N CYS A 436 24.34 2.18 -18.68
CA CYS A 436 24.48 3.08 -17.53
C CYS A 436 25.85 3.17 -16.85
N GLY A 437 26.78 2.25 -17.13
CA GLY A 437 28.16 2.27 -16.62
C GLY A 437 29.13 2.78 -17.67
N GLN A 438 30.41 2.85 -17.31
CA GLN A 438 31.47 3.38 -18.18
C GLN A 438 32.53 2.32 -18.48
N TRP A 439 32.88 2.19 -19.75
CA TRP A 439 34.01 1.38 -20.18
C TRP A 439 35.33 2.10 -19.90
N THR A 440 36.23 1.42 -19.20
CA THR A 440 37.67 1.71 -19.20
C THR A 440 38.40 0.62 -19.97
N TYR A 441 39.68 0.84 -20.29
CA TYR A 441 40.47 -0.02 -21.21
C TYR A 441 40.30 -1.53 -20.97
N GLN A 442 40.17 -1.97 -19.71
CA GLN A 442 39.99 -3.40 -19.35
C GLN A 442 38.77 -3.70 -18.45
N LYS A 443 38.09 -2.68 -17.94
CA LYS A 443 37.06 -2.86 -16.91
C LYS A 443 35.84 -1.99 -17.19
N TYR A 444 34.68 -2.58 -16.98
CA TYR A 444 33.41 -1.89 -16.88
C TYR A 444 33.24 -1.37 -15.45
N TYR A 445 33.02 -0.06 -15.32
CA TYR A 445 32.78 0.61 -14.06
C TYR A 445 31.31 0.92 -13.91
N LEU A 446 30.70 0.36 -12.86
CA LEU A 446 29.32 0.62 -12.49
C LEU A 446 29.28 1.26 -11.09
N GLU A 447 28.79 2.49 -11.02
CA GLU A 447 28.76 3.26 -9.79
C GLU A 447 27.86 2.62 -8.74
N ALA A 448 28.28 2.67 -7.47
CA ALA A 448 27.58 2.03 -6.35
C ALA A 448 26.09 2.35 -6.35
N PHE A 449 25.71 3.63 -6.36
CA PHE A 449 24.31 4.05 -6.26
C PHE A 449 23.42 3.50 -7.38
N ARG A 450 23.97 3.25 -8.58
CA ARG A 450 23.20 2.81 -9.73
C ARG A 450 22.76 1.35 -9.60
N TYR A 451 23.68 0.46 -9.27
CA TYR A 451 23.30 -0.94 -9.04
C TYR A 451 22.61 -1.14 -7.68
N HIS A 452 22.88 -0.29 -6.68
CA HIS A 452 22.14 -0.32 -5.42
C HIS A 452 20.65 -0.03 -5.64
N ARG A 453 20.27 0.85 -6.57
CA ARG A 453 18.85 1.06 -6.92
C ARG A 453 18.20 -0.20 -7.47
N VAL A 454 18.87 -0.91 -8.37
CA VAL A 454 18.39 -2.18 -8.93
C VAL A 454 18.24 -3.23 -7.82
N CYS A 455 19.28 -3.42 -7.00
CA CYS A 455 19.21 -4.37 -5.90
C CYS A 455 18.21 -3.96 -4.82
N GLN A 456 18.07 -2.69 -4.49
CA GLN A 456 17.04 -2.21 -3.57
C GLN A 456 15.65 -2.50 -4.12
N CYS A 457 15.40 -2.28 -5.41
CA CYS A 457 14.14 -2.66 -6.05
C CYS A 457 13.87 -4.17 -5.93
N LEU A 458 14.87 -5.00 -6.21
CA LEU A 458 14.74 -6.46 -6.16
C LEU A 458 14.63 -7.02 -4.73
N LEU A 459 15.24 -6.35 -3.75
CA LEU A 459 15.26 -6.76 -2.34
C LEU A 459 14.11 -6.16 -1.52
N GLN A 460 13.53 -5.02 -1.93
CA GLN A 460 12.37 -4.45 -1.28
C GLN A 460 11.11 -5.25 -1.65
N LYS A 461 10.82 -6.31 -0.88
CA LYS A 461 9.44 -6.81 -0.78
C LYS A 461 8.59 -5.76 -0.06
N ARG A 462 7.89 -4.94 -0.86
CA ARG A 462 6.83 -3.98 -0.48
C ARG A 462 7.30 -2.82 0.42
N ARG A 463 7.08 -1.57 -0.04
CA ARG A 463 6.38 -0.48 0.70
C ARG A 463 6.74 0.97 0.29
N ALA A 464 7.68 1.23 -0.62
CA ALA A 464 8.07 2.61 -0.98
C ALA A 464 7.10 3.37 -1.94
N ARG A 465 5.80 3.06 -1.96
CA ARG A 465 4.82 3.78 -2.84
C ARG A 465 3.94 4.79 -2.08
N TRP A 466 4.07 4.91 -0.76
CA TRP A 466 3.08 5.59 0.08
C TRP A 466 3.57 6.86 0.81
N ASP A 467 4.85 7.21 0.72
CA ASP A 467 5.41 8.36 1.45
C ASP A 467 5.10 9.72 0.79
N PHE A 468 4.14 9.81 -0.12
CA PHE A 468 3.94 11.02 -0.95
C PHE A 468 2.67 11.81 -0.64
N THR A 469 1.83 11.33 0.26
CA THR A 469 0.45 11.83 0.31
C THR A 469 0.22 13.02 1.24
N GLN A 470 0.87 13.05 2.39
CA GLN A 470 0.73 14.18 3.31
C GLN A 470 1.59 15.39 2.87
N ASP A 471 2.76 15.12 2.28
CA ASP A 471 3.68 16.14 1.78
C ASP A 471 3.08 17.00 0.65
N VAL A 472 2.17 16.44 -0.15
CA VAL A 472 1.48 17.14 -1.24
C VAL A 472 0.42 18.14 -0.72
N LEU A 473 -0.16 17.89 0.47
CA LEU A 473 -1.23 18.76 1.02
C LEU A 473 -0.70 19.93 1.86
N LEU A 474 0.52 19.84 2.42
CA LEU A 474 1.03 20.80 3.41
C LEU A 474 2.15 21.73 2.90
N GLY A 475 2.21 21.98 1.59
CA GLY A 475 2.97 23.11 1.04
C GLY A 475 4.31 22.79 0.37
N HIS A 476 4.54 21.56 -0.11
CA HIS A 476 5.70 21.27 -0.96
C HIS A 476 5.46 21.51 -2.46
N ASP A 477 6.52 21.96 -3.16
CA ASP A 477 6.59 22.14 -4.61
C ASP A 477 6.84 20.84 -5.39
N ALA A 478 6.70 19.69 -4.74
CA ALA A 478 6.93 18.41 -5.38
C ALA A 478 5.79 18.09 -6.38
N PRO A 479 6.12 17.60 -7.59
CA PRO A 479 5.12 17.27 -8.58
C PRO A 479 4.28 16.06 -8.16
N ILE A 480 2.97 16.11 -8.41
CA ILE A 480 2.03 15.00 -8.28
C ILE A 480 2.24 14.07 -9.47
N VAL A 481 2.89 12.94 -9.25
CA VAL A 481 3.16 11.96 -10.30
C VAL A 481 1.95 11.05 -10.52
N VAL A 482 1.36 11.13 -11.71
CA VAL A 482 0.24 10.28 -12.18
C VAL A 482 0.80 9.23 -13.14
N ASP A 483 0.76 7.97 -12.74
CA ASP A 483 1.14 6.87 -13.61
C ASP A 483 0.00 6.55 -14.59
N ILE A 484 0.31 6.43 -15.88
CA ILE A 484 -0.66 6.15 -16.96
C ILE A 484 -0.55 4.68 -17.40
N PHE A 485 -1.69 4.01 -17.48
CA PHE A 485 -1.87 2.67 -18.04
C PHE A 485 -2.72 2.79 -19.31
N ALA A 486 -2.12 2.53 -20.47
CA ALA A 486 -2.76 2.72 -21.77
C ALA A 486 -3.19 1.39 -22.40
N HIS A 487 -4.49 1.14 -22.41
CA HIS A 487 -5.12 -0.06 -22.94
C HIS A 487 -5.63 0.20 -24.36
N TYR A 488 -5.10 -0.52 -25.34
CA TYR A 488 -5.54 -0.48 -26.73
C TYR A 488 -6.45 -1.68 -26.98
N ILE A 489 -7.71 -1.44 -27.33
CA ILE A 489 -8.71 -2.49 -27.52
C ILE A 489 -9.02 -2.59 -29.01
N ALA A 490 -8.59 -3.71 -29.59
CA ALA A 490 -8.68 -4.00 -31.01
C ALA A 490 -9.71 -5.09 -31.30
N SER A 491 -10.43 -4.97 -32.41
CA SER A 491 -11.36 -6.00 -32.86
C SER A 491 -10.64 -7.22 -33.40
N ASN A 492 -9.47 -7.01 -34.00
CA ASN A 492 -8.56 -8.02 -34.51
C ASN A 492 -7.14 -7.45 -34.65
N SER A 493 -6.16 -8.31 -34.96
CA SER A 493 -4.73 -7.94 -35.07
C SER A 493 -4.38 -7.01 -36.23
N ARG A 494 -5.29 -6.77 -37.18
CA ARG A 494 -5.10 -5.90 -38.35
C ARG A 494 -5.92 -4.61 -38.29
N SER A 495 -6.67 -4.43 -37.20
CA SER A 495 -7.50 -3.26 -37.00
C SER A 495 -6.68 -1.97 -36.88
N SER A 496 -7.34 -0.83 -37.06
CA SER A 496 -6.70 0.48 -36.88
C SER A 496 -6.11 0.67 -35.47
N MET A 497 -6.75 0.10 -34.43
CA MET A 497 -6.26 0.20 -33.06
C MET A 497 -5.04 -0.69 -32.81
N ALA A 498 -5.02 -1.91 -33.36
CA ALA A 498 -3.85 -2.78 -33.31
C ALA A 498 -2.66 -2.17 -34.06
N LEU A 499 -2.90 -1.54 -35.21
CA LEU A 499 -1.86 -0.83 -35.95
C LEU A 499 -1.33 0.38 -35.17
N LYS A 500 -2.20 1.15 -34.50
CA LYS A 500 -1.78 2.26 -33.63
C LYS A 500 -0.94 1.77 -32.45
N TYR A 501 -1.31 0.65 -31.83
CA TYR A 501 -0.54 0.03 -30.76
C TYR A 501 0.90 -0.33 -31.20
N MET A 502 1.07 -0.82 -32.42
CA MET A 502 2.39 -1.19 -32.96
C MET A 502 3.28 0.03 -33.26
N ASP A 503 2.71 1.24 -33.32
CA ASP A 503 3.43 2.49 -33.55
C ASP A 503 3.78 3.19 -32.22
N PHE A 504 4.61 2.53 -31.42
CA PHE A 504 5.05 3.02 -30.11
C PHE A 504 5.57 4.48 -30.11
N PRO A 505 6.38 4.92 -31.09
CA PRO A 505 6.83 6.32 -31.15
C PRO A 505 5.67 7.33 -31.20
N SER A 506 4.58 7.00 -31.91
CA SER A 506 3.39 7.86 -31.93
C SER A 506 2.66 7.88 -30.59
N ILE A 507 2.68 6.78 -29.82
CA ILE A 507 2.09 6.71 -28.48
C ILE A 507 2.89 7.56 -27.49
N GLU A 508 4.22 7.45 -27.50
CA GLU A 508 5.10 8.26 -26.66
C GLU A 508 4.91 9.75 -26.96
N TYR A 509 4.87 10.11 -28.24
CA TYR A 509 4.61 11.48 -28.68
C TYR A 509 3.23 12.00 -28.23
N ASP A 510 2.18 11.18 -28.31
CA ASP A 510 0.84 11.52 -27.79
C ASP A 510 0.89 11.79 -26.27
N MET A 511 1.68 11.03 -25.50
CA MET A 511 1.84 11.20 -24.04
C MET A 511 2.71 12.39 -23.66
N GLU A 512 3.72 12.73 -24.46
CA GLU A 512 4.51 13.95 -24.31
C GLU A 512 3.64 15.20 -24.51
N ILE A 513 2.79 15.19 -25.55
CA ILE A 513 1.82 16.28 -25.79
C ILE A 513 0.86 16.39 -24.60
N LEU A 514 0.32 15.26 -24.12
CA LEU A 514 -0.57 15.26 -22.96
C LEU A 514 0.12 15.90 -21.75
N SER A 515 1.34 15.47 -21.45
CA SER A 515 2.14 16.01 -20.35
C SER A 515 2.42 17.51 -20.50
N HIS A 516 2.68 17.95 -21.74
CA HIS A 516 2.93 19.36 -22.04
C HIS A 516 1.73 20.26 -21.72
N PHE A 517 0.50 19.81 -21.96
CA PHE A 517 -0.69 20.61 -21.61
C PHE A 517 -0.80 20.89 -20.11
N PHE A 518 -0.29 20.00 -19.27
CA PHE A 518 -0.29 20.16 -17.81
C PHE A 518 1.04 20.70 -17.25
N SER A 519 1.96 21.15 -18.09
CA SER A 519 3.30 21.62 -17.68
C SER A 519 3.30 22.82 -16.74
N ALA A 520 2.25 23.64 -16.77
CA ALA A 520 2.06 24.76 -15.85
C ALA A 520 1.49 24.33 -14.47
N THR A 521 1.02 23.09 -14.36
CA THR A 521 0.50 22.49 -13.12
C THR A 521 1.61 21.73 -12.38
N LYS A 522 1.29 21.23 -11.19
CA LYS A 522 2.19 20.33 -10.46
C LYS A 522 2.06 18.87 -10.93
N LEU A 523 1.25 18.57 -11.95
CA LEU A 523 1.03 17.19 -12.40
C LEU A 523 2.13 16.73 -13.36
N LEU A 524 2.69 15.56 -13.08
CA LEU A 524 3.62 14.86 -13.95
C LEU A 524 3.00 13.54 -14.39
N PHE A 525 2.69 13.40 -15.66
CA PHE A 525 2.18 12.16 -16.23
C PHE A 525 3.33 11.25 -16.66
N ARG A 526 3.25 9.97 -16.30
CA ARG A 526 4.27 8.97 -16.65
C ARG A 526 3.63 7.72 -17.21
N LEU A 527 3.84 7.46 -18.50
CA LEU A 527 3.40 6.22 -19.14
C LEU A 527 4.11 5.02 -18.50
N LYS A 528 3.34 4.09 -17.93
CA LYS A 528 3.85 2.88 -17.28
C LYS A 528 3.76 1.67 -18.16
N THR A 529 2.61 1.46 -18.76
CA THR A 529 2.35 0.31 -19.62
C THR A 529 1.49 0.72 -20.79
N VAL A 530 1.72 0.03 -21.90
CA VAL A 530 0.85 0.01 -23.06
C VAL A 530 0.55 -1.45 -23.34
N ASP A 531 -0.72 -1.82 -23.42
CA ASP A 531 -1.15 -3.18 -23.72
C ASP A 531 -2.20 -3.22 -24.83
N LEU A 532 -2.23 -4.35 -25.54
CA LEU A 532 -3.18 -4.63 -26.60
C LEU A 532 -4.09 -5.77 -26.18
N THR A 533 -5.40 -5.51 -26.19
CA THR A 533 -6.44 -6.51 -25.99
C THR A 533 -7.20 -6.72 -27.29
N ILE A 534 -7.27 -7.96 -27.78
CA ILE A 534 -8.07 -8.30 -28.96
C ILE A 534 -9.45 -8.81 -28.49
N ASN A 535 -10.46 -7.96 -28.63
CA ASN A 535 -11.86 -8.27 -28.32
C ASN A 535 -12.79 -7.38 -29.15
N ALA A 536 -13.44 -7.96 -30.17
CA ALA A 536 -14.34 -7.24 -31.08
C ALA A 536 -15.50 -6.54 -30.37
N ALA A 537 -16.15 -7.20 -29.41
CA ALA A 537 -17.25 -6.60 -28.69
C ALA A 537 -16.80 -5.35 -27.91
N TRP A 538 -15.68 -5.43 -27.21
CA TRP A 538 -15.14 -4.29 -26.46
C TRP A 538 -14.61 -3.17 -27.36
N ALA A 539 -14.00 -3.50 -28.49
CA ALA A 539 -13.49 -2.52 -29.46
C ALA A 539 -14.63 -1.67 -30.06
N GLU A 540 -15.82 -2.25 -30.19
CA GLU A 540 -17.05 -1.55 -30.60
C GLU A 540 -17.71 -0.76 -29.45
N GLY A 541 -17.15 -0.81 -28.24
CA GLY A 541 -17.69 -0.15 -27.05
C GLY A 541 -18.78 -0.94 -26.31
N ASN A 542 -19.10 -2.17 -26.76
CA ASN A 542 -20.04 -3.03 -26.05
C ASN A 542 -19.44 -3.48 -24.72
N GLN A 543 -20.27 -3.56 -23.67
CA GLN A 543 -19.85 -3.98 -22.33
C GLN A 543 -18.67 -3.17 -21.76
N SER A 544 -18.61 -1.87 -22.06
CA SER A 544 -17.50 -0.99 -21.64
C SER A 544 -17.27 -0.97 -20.12
N ALA A 545 -18.30 -1.19 -19.30
CA ALA A 545 -18.17 -1.37 -17.85
C ALA A 545 -17.32 -2.61 -17.51
N ARG A 546 -17.68 -3.78 -18.04
CA ARG A 546 -16.96 -5.05 -17.84
C ARG A 546 -15.55 -5.00 -18.42
N MET A 547 -15.37 -4.35 -19.59
CA MET A 547 -14.05 -4.13 -20.18
C MET A 547 -13.14 -3.33 -19.25
N ARG A 548 -13.60 -2.17 -18.76
CA ARG A 548 -12.81 -1.31 -17.87
C ARG A 548 -12.48 -2.03 -16.58
N GLN A 549 -13.44 -2.73 -15.99
CA GLN A 549 -13.24 -3.56 -14.80
C GLN A 549 -12.16 -4.63 -15.03
N ALA A 550 -12.19 -5.33 -16.17
CA ALA A 550 -11.23 -6.39 -16.48
C ALA A 550 -9.82 -5.89 -16.79
N LEU A 551 -9.70 -4.70 -17.37
CA LEU A 551 -8.42 -4.13 -17.81
C LEU A 551 -7.82 -3.12 -16.82
N TYR A 552 -8.58 -2.70 -15.80
CA TYR A 552 -8.12 -1.72 -14.81
C TYR A 552 -6.80 -2.14 -14.14
N THR A 553 -5.82 -1.24 -14.20
CA THR A 553 -4.49 -1.45 -13.66
C THR A 553 -4.07 -0.24 -12.82
N GLY A 554 -3.29 -0.49 -11.76
CA GLY A 554 -2.83 0.57 -10.85
C GLY A 554 -3.74 0.76 -9.63
N GLY A 555 -3.55 1.89 -8.94
CA GLY A 555 -4.37 2.31 -7.80
C GLY A 555 -5.21 3.56 -8.10
N GLN A 556 -5.87 4.10 -7.07
CA GLN A 556 -6.78 5.25 -7.19
C GLN A 556 -6.10 6.55 -7.71
N ARG A 557 -4.76 6.64 -7.62
CA ARG A 557 -3.96 7.75 -8.15
C ARG A 557 -3.57 7.56 -9.62
N ASP A 558 -3.71 6.35 -10.14
CA ASP A 558 -3.19 5.97 -11.45
C ASP A 558 -4.28 6.12 -12.52
N LEU A 559 -3.93 6.67 -13.68
CA LEU A 559 -4.86 6.97 -14.76
C LEU A 559 -4.89 5.82 -15.77
N ASN A 560 -6.06 5.23 -15.96
CA ASN A 560 -6.30 4.22 -16.99
C ASN A 560 -6.90 4.88 -18.24
N LEU A 561 -6.30 4.65 -19.41
CA LEU A 561 -6.74 5.15 -20.70
C LEU A 561 -7.15 3.97 -21.59
N TYR A 562 -8.41 3.91 -22.02
CA TYR A 562 -8.97 2.84 -22.83
C TYR A 562 -9.26 3.33 -24.25
N PHE A 563 -8.39 3.02 -25.20
CA PHE A 563 -8.55 3.37 -26.61
C PHE A 563 -9.34 2.30 -27.35
N ILE A 564 -10.50 2.67 -27.92
CA ILE A 564 -11.41 1.76 -28.64
C ILE A 564 -11.58 2.17 -30.11
N GLU A 565 -12.02 1.24 -30.97
CA GLU A 565 -12.12 1.47 -32.42
C GLU A 565 -13.29 2.33 -32.84
N ARG A 566 -14.30 2.45 -31.98
CA ARG A 566 -15.50 3.22 -32.27
C ARG A 566 -15.17 4.70 -32.50
N PRO A 567 -15.72 5.35 -33.54
CA PRO A 567 -15.42 6.77 -33.84
C PRO A 567 -16.06 7.78 -32.87
N ASN A 568 -17.02 7.34 -32.05
CA ASN A 568 -17.71 8.16 -31.05
C ASN A 568 -18.25 7.27 -29.92
N LEU A 569 -18.68 7.86 -28.82
CA LEU A 569 -19.19 7.17 -27.62
C LEU A 569 -20.71 7.40 -27.46
N GLN A 570 -21.48 7.31 -28.55
CA GLN A 570 -22.91 7.72 -28.61
C GLN A 570 -23.87 6.95 -27.68
N ASP A 571 -23.50 5.78 -27.18
CA ASP A 571 -24.37 5.01 -26.26
C ASP A 571 -24.36 5.56 -24.82
N PHE A 572 -23.57 6.61 -24.56
CA PHE A 572 -23.65 7.41 -23.34
C PHE A 572 -24.64 8.57 -23.60
N GLU A 573 -25.87 8.42 -23.08
CA GLU A 573 -27.09 9.21 -23.35
C GLU A 573 -27.00 10.75 -23.17
N VAL A 574 -26.18 11.45 -23.95
CA VAL A 574 -26.20 12.92 -24.04
C VAL A 574 -26.75 13.32 -25.42
N LYS A 575 -28.06 13.60 -25.47
CA LYS A 575 -28.78 13.94 -26.70
C LYS A 575 -28.04 15.05 -27.49
N ASN A 576 -27.74 14.76 -28.76
CA ASN A 576 -27.23 15.67 -29.81
C ASN A 576 -25.73 16.08 -29.80
N LYS A 577 -24.84 15.46 -29.03
CA LYS A 577 -23.38 15.68 -29.17
C LYS A 577 -22.61 14.37 -29.32
N THR A 578 -21.73 14.30 -30.33
CA THR A 578 -20.77 13.20 -30.47
C THR A 578 -19.70 13.33 -29.39
N ILE A 579 -19.74 12.46 -28.38
CA ILE A 579 -18.70 12.35 -27.36
C ILE A 579 -17.55 11.53 -27.95
N SER A 580 -16.32 12.04 -27.92
CA SER A 580 -15.13 11.31 -28.38
C SER A 580 -14.21 10.88 -27.24
N VAL A 581 -14.36 11.48 -26.06
CA VAL A 581 -13.68 11.06 -24.82
C VAL A 581 -14.68 11.13 -23.68
N PHE A 582 -14.71 10.09 -22.87
CA PHE A 582 -15.47 10.04 -21.62
C PHE A 582 -14.49 9.71 -20.50
N CYS A 583 -14.40 10.55 -19.48
CA CYS A 583 -13.64 10.24 -18.27
C CYS A 583 -14.60 10.15 -17.09
N SER A 584 -14.44 9.13 -16.25
CA SER A 584 -15.19 9.06 -15.00
C SER A 584 -14.68 10.13 -14.04
N PHE A 585 -15.61 10.72 -13.27
CA PHE A 585 -15.23 11.49 -12.09
C PHE A 585 -14.53 10.56 -11.10
N PRO A 586 -13.60 11.06 -10.28
CA PRO A 586 -12.99 10.25 -9.26
C PRO A 586 -14.08 9.63 -8.40
N PHE A 587 -13.97 8.32 -8.12
CA PHE A 587 -14.84 7.60 -7.18
C PHE A 587 -15.05 8.35 -5.86
N SER A 588 -14.04 9.15 -5.58
CA SER A 588 -13.80 9.88 -4.38
C SER A 588 -14.54 11.23 -4.35
N ALA A 589 -14.93 11.78 -5.50
CA ALA A 589 -15.83 12.94 -5.54
C ALA A 589 -17.27 12.54 -5.18
N TRP A 590 -17.98 13.44 -4.50
CA TRP A 590 -19.39 13.30 -4.11
C TRP A 590 -20.30 12.79 -5.25
N TRP A 591 -19.98 13.17 -6.50
CA TRP A 591 -20.71 12.77 -7.70
C TRP A 591 -20.57 11.30 -8.10
N ALA A 592 -19.46 10.62 -7.76
CA ALA A 592 -19.32 9.20 -8.05
C ALA A 592 -20.22 8.33 -7.15
N LEU A 593 -20.37 8.74 -5.87
CA LEU A 593 -21.34 8.17 -4.93
C LEU A 593 -22.79 8.33 -5.44
N LEU A 594 -23.12 9.50 -5.99
CA LEU A 594 -24.45 9.76 -6.55
C LEU A 594 -24.71 9.07 -7.90
N SER A 595 -23.66 8.84 -8.71
CA SER A 595 -23.79 8.21 -10.02
C SER A 595 -23.69 6.68 -9.96
N GLY A 596 -23.43 6.09 -8.79
CA GLY A 596 -23.17 4.65 -8.66
C GLY A 596 -21.95 4.21 -9.46
N ALA A 597 -21.02 5.12 -9.74
CA ALA A 597 -19.83 4.82 -10.52
C ALA A 597 -18.89 3.97 -9.66
N ASP A 598 -18.79 2.68 -9.96
CA ASP A 598 -17.88 1.79 -9.25
C ASP A 598 -16.41 2.19 -9.54
N PRO A 599 -15.49 2.06 -8.55
CA PRO A 599 -14.07 2.41 -8.72
C PRO A 599 -13.38 1.61 -9.83
N GLU A 600 -13.97 0.48 -10.23
CA GLU A 600 -13.52 -0.39 -11.33
C GLU A 600 -13.83 0.18 -12.72
N HIS A 601 -14.49 1.32 -12.78
CA HIS A 601 -14.77 2.09 -13.98
C HIS A 601 -13.97 3.40 -14.04
N ASP A 602 -12.99 3.56 -13.15
CA ASP A 602 -12.14 4.74 -13.08
C ASP A 602 -11.18 4.84 -14.27
N GLY A 603 -11.07 6.03 -14.87
CA GLY A 603 -10.24 6.29 -16.05
C GLY A 603 -11.00 6.94 -17.21
N CYS A 604 -10.40 6.92 -18.39
CA CYS A 604 -10.94 7.56 -19.59
C CYS A 604 -11.13 6.56 -20.73
N LEU A 605 -12.30 6.56 -21.35
CA LEU A 605 -12.61 5.87 -22.61
C LEU A 605 -12.39 6.84 -23.79
N ILE A 606 -11.59 6.44 -24.77
CA ILE A 606 -11.15 7.27 -25.89
C ILE A 606 -11.60 6.62 -27.20
N ALA A 607 -12.47 7.31 -27.92
CA ALA A 607 -12.90 6.91 -29.25
C ALA A 607 -11.76 7.04 -30.27
N ASN A 608 -11.82 6.23 -31.32
CA ASN A 608 -10.87 6.29 -32.42
C ASN A 608 -10.88 7.68 -33.08
N GLY A 609 -9.70 8.25 -33.26
CA GLY A 609 -9.54 9.59 -33.83
C GLY A 609 -9.77 10.76 -32.87
N ALA A 610 -10.10 10.51 -31.60
CA ALA A 610 -10.12 11.56 -30.57
C ALA A 610 -8.75 12.26 -30.47
N SER A 611 -8.76 13.59 -30.30
CA SER A 611 -7.50 14.34 -30.16
C SER A 611 -6.98 14.29 -28.72
N ILE A 612 -5.66 14.34 -28.57
CA ILE A 612 -5.02 14.41 -27.24
C ILE A 612 -5.46 15.66 -26.47
N GLY A 613 -5.70 16.78 -27.16
CA GLY A 613 -6.29 17.96 -26.51
C GLY A 613 -7.70 17.74 -25.93
N THR A 614 -8.53 16.90 -26.58
CA THR A 614 -9.85 16.52 -26.05
C THR A 614 -9.72 15.58 -24.86
N LEU A 615 -8.73 14.67 -24.91
CA LEU A 615 -8.37 13.83 -23.78
C LEU A 615 -7.89 14.66 -22.59
N ALA A 616 -7.01 15.63 -22.80
CA ALA A 616 -6.50 16.53 -21.77
C ALA A 616 -7.62 17.37 -21.13
N ALA A 617 -8.57 17.87 -21.93
CA ALA A 617 -9.77 18.51 -21.41
C ALA A 617 -10.58 17.56 -20.51
N SER A 618 -10.77 16.32 -20.94
CA SER A 618 -11.59 15.33 -20.24
C SER A 618 -10.91 14.79 -18.96
N ILE A 619 -9.58 14.69 -18.92
CA ILE A 619 -8.82 14.25 -17.73
C ILE A 619 -9.06 15.18 -16.54
N GLN A 620 -9.40 16.45 -16.76
CA GLN A 620 -9.78 17.36 -15.67
C GLN A 620 -10.98 16.83 -14.88
N HIS A 621 -11.96 16.21 -15.53
CA HIS A 621 -13.08 15.54 -14.84
C HIS A 621 -12.60 14.36 -13.99
N TRP A 622 -11.65 13.58 -14.51
CA TRP A 622 -11.02 12.50 -13.75
C TRP A 622 -10.24 13.01 -12.54
N LEU A 623 -9.69 14.21 -12.58
CA LEU A 623 -9.07 14.88 -11.43
C LEU A 623 -10.10 15.45 -10.44
N GLY A 624 -11.38 15.52 -10.83
CA GLY A 624 -12.49 16.05 -10.02
C GLY A 624 -12.89 17.48 -10.34
N VAL A 625 -12.38 18.06 -11.44
CA VAL A 625 -12.80 19.38 -11.93
C VAL A 625 -14.15 19.26 -12.63
N GLN A 626 -15.15 20.00 -12.16
CA GLN A 626 -16.51 19.94 -12.71
C GLN A 626 -16.64 20.68 -14.04
N ILE A 627 -16.05 21.87 -14.12
CA ILE A 627 -16.06 22.72 -15.32
C ILE A 627 -14.67 22.66 -15.92
N ALA A 628 -14.46 21.70 -16.82
CA ALA A 628 -13.16 21.54 -17.47
C ALA A 628 -12.89 22.70 -18.43
N VAL A 629 -11.64 23.19 -18.41
CA VAL A 629 -11.14 24.13 -19.41
C VAL A 629 -11.16 23.41 -20.76
N PRO A 630 -11.92 23.91 -21.76
CA PRO A 630 -11.99 23.29 -23.07
C PRO A 630 -10.66 23.48 -23.81
N LYS A 631 -10.44 22.68 -24.86
CA LYS A 631 -9.31 22.90 -25.76
C LYS A 631 -9.40 24.28 -26.43
N SER A 632 -8.26 24.96 -26.60
CA SER A 632 -8.22 26.34 -27.11
C SER A 632 -8.46 26.47 -28.61
N CYS A 633 -8.37 25.37 -29.38
CA CYS A 633 -8.58 25.39 -30.83
C CYS A 633 -9.04 24.03 -31.40
N SER A 634 -9.39 24.01 -32.68
CA SER A 634 -9.88 22.80 -33.38
C SER A 634 -8.78 21.80 -33.75
N ASP A 635 -7.51 22.24 -33.86
CA ASP A 635 -6.34 21.39 -34.15
C ASP A 635 -6.24 20.25 -33.12
N LYS A 636 -5.82 19.08 -33.59
CA LYS A 636 -5.58 17.92 -32.74
C LYS A 636 -4.48 18.16 -31.70
N ARG A 637 -3.54 19.06 -31.99
CA ARG A 637 -2.42 19.46 -31.13
C ARG A 637 -2.75 20.60 -30.17
N CYS A 638 -3.92 21.23 -30.28
CA CYS A 638 -4.37 22.21 -29.31
C CYS A 638 -5.01 21.53 -28.11
N GLY A 639 -4.57 21.91 -26.91
CA GLY A 639 -5.14 21.46 -25.64
C GLY A 639 -5.74 22.61 -24.85
N PRO A 640 -6.14 22.35 -23.59
CA PRO A 640 -6.55 23.41 -22.67
C PRO A 640 -5.37 24.36 -22.39
N ARG A 641 -5.68 25.62 -22.09
CA ARG A 641 -4.74 26.61 -21.58
C ARG A 641 -5.22 27.03 -20.20
N PHE A 642 -4.44 26.72 -19.18
CA PHE A 642 -4.82 26.95 -17.79
C PHE A 642 -4.38 28.34 -17.34
N GLU A 643 -5.32 29.12 -16.85
CA GLU A 643 -5.02 30.35 -16.11
C GLU A 643 -4.58 30.00 -14.68
N ALA A 644 -4.08 30.98 -13.92
CA ALA A 644 -3.57 30.75 -12.57
C ALA A 644 -4.61 30.07 -11.64
N ASP A 645 -5.87 30.47 -11.73
CA ASP A 645 -6.96 29.89 -10.95
C ASP A 645 -7.26 28.45 -11.36
N ASP A 646 -7.21 28.14 -12.67
CA ASP A 646 -7.36 26.78 -13.18
C ASP A 646 -6.25 25.87 -12.67
N ILE A 647 -5.00 26.36 -12.69
CA ILE A 647 -3.83 25.63 -12.19
C ILE A 647 -4.02 25.28 -10.71
N ASN A 648 -4.44 26.24 -9.91
CA ASN A 648 -4.67 26.03 -8.47
C ASN A 648 -5.80 25.01 -8.23
N MET A 649 -6.92 25.15 -8.95
CA MET A 649 -8.05 24.23 -8.86
C MET A 649 -7.64 22.81 -9.27
N ILE A 650 -6.92 22.64 -10.38
CA ILE A 650 -6.49 21.33 -10.87
C ILE A 650 -5.54 20.65 -9.88
N ASN A 651 -4.55 21.39 -9.35
CA ASN A 651 -3.61 20.86 -8.37
C ASN A 651 -4.34 20.44 -7.08
N THR A 652 -5.27 21.27 -6.61
CA THR A 652 -6.06 21.00 -5.41
C THR A 652 -6.97 19.79 -5.63
N ALA A 653 -7.69 19.73 -6.74
CA ALA A 653 -8.57 18.62 -7.08
C ALA A 653 -7.78 17.30 -7.21
N ALA A 654 -6.63 17.34 -7.89
CA ALA A 654 -5.75 16.18 -8.01
C ALA A 654 -5.25 15.71 -6.64
N ALA A 655 -4.76 16.63 -5.79
CA ALA A 655 -4.30 16.30 -4.44
C ALA A 655 -5.42 15.66 -3.61
N LEU A 656 -6.60 16.29 -3.56
CA LEU A 656 -7.77 15.86 -2.80
C LEU A 656 -8.35 14.52 -3.26
N ASN A 657 -8.44 14.33 -4.58
CA ASN A 657 -9.18 13.21 -5.15
C ASN A 657 -8.30 12.01 -5.48
N ARG A 658 -7.01 12.24 -5.73
CA ARG A 658 -6.09 11.21 -6.24
C ARG A 658 -4.94 10.91 -5.32
N VAL A 659 -4.56 11.85 -4.44
CA VAL A 659 -3.41 11.64 -3.56
C VAL A 659 -3.86 11.19 -2.18
N VAL A 660 -4.82 11.87 -1.53
CA VAL A 660 -5.28 11.56 -0.15
C VAL A 660 -5.95 10.17 -0.04
N PRO A 661 -5.45 9.22 0.79
CA PRO A 661 -6.12 7.95 1.01
C PRO A 661 -7.51 8.17 1.59
N HIS A 662 -8.46 7.37 1.11
CA HIS A 662 -9.87 7.48 1.50
C HIS A 662 -10.10 6.77 2.84
N GLU A 663 -10.38 7.54 3.89
CA GLU A 663 -10.76 6.96 5.19
C GLU A 663 -12.28 7.09 5.47
N SER A 664 -12.96 8.13 4.98
CA SER A 664 -14.44 8.22 4.96
C SER A 664 -14.97 9.40 4.13
N PRO A 665 -16.26 9.40 3.71
CA PRO A 665 -16.95 10.57 3.15
C PRO A 665 -16.92 11.82 4.06
N GLN A 666 -16.91 11.65 5.40
CA GLN A 666 -16.86 12.76 6.36
C GLN A 666 -15.45 13.38 6.50
N SER A 667 -14.38 12.59 6.32
CA SER A 667 -13.01 13.10 6.27
C SER A 667 -12.84 14.11 5.14
N ARG A 668 -13.64 13.99 4.07
CA ARG A 668 -13.69 14.97 2.97
C ARG A 668 -14.46 16.22 3.31
N LEU A 669 -15.64 16.12 3.93
CA LEU A 669 -16.43 17.31 4.27
C LEU A 669 -15.61 18.28 5.13
N ARG A 670 -14.78 17.74 6.03
CA ARG A 670 -13.87 18.54 6.87
C ARG A 670 -12.66 19.08 6.11
N LEU A 671 -12.17 18.39 5.10
CA LEU A 671 -11.07 18.87 4.24
C LEU A 671 -11.56 19.97 3.28
N TYR A 672 -12.77 19.83 2.72
CA TYR A 672 -13.43 20.90 1.96
C TYR A 672 -13.72 22.13 2.84
N GLN A 673 -14.23 21.93 4.06
CA GLN A 673 -14.43 23.01 5.03
C GLN A 673 -13.13 23.67 5.50
N ALA A 674 -12.01 22.95 5.54
CA ALA A 674 -10.71 23.48 5.95
C ALA A 674 -9.97 24.23 4.83
N LEU A 675 -10.32 23.97 3.57
CA LEU A 675 -9.70 24.60 2.41
C LEU A 675 -10.51 25.80 1.88
N ASP A 676 -11.64 26.14 2.51
CA ASP A 676 -12.50 27.28 2.15
C ASP A 676 -12.89 27.30 0.65
N VAL A 677 -13.15 26.11 0.09
CA VAL A 677 -13.60 25.88 -1.31
C VAL A 677 -15.10 25.72 -1.38
#